data_AF-A0A8S2MU15-F1
#
_entry.id   AF-A0A8S2MU15-F1
#
_cell.length_a   1.000
_cell.length_b   1.000
_cell.length_c   1.000
_cell.angle_alpha   90.00
_cell.angle_beta   90.00
_cell.angle_gamma   90.00
#
_symmetry.space_group_name_H-M   'P 1'
#
loop_
_entity.id
_entity.type
_entity.pdbx_description
1 polymer ?
#
loop_
_entity_poly.entity_id
_entity_poly.type
_entity_poly.pdbx_seq_one_letter_code
_entity_poly.pdbx_strand_id
1 'polypeptide(L)'
;MQKSFDNQLQKPNIYNHYLPYYESIQRQSVETFEEICENLSRLIQLQELQPGFPLWSSKLQQYISLYGFSFTKINHLKLINFYLSILSIENLNYVNGKICFDMLTQLTRKTRLITRDDLTIDWKLLYRWAKNVLYNHDESYSLIAMPKNIENSFLCCVRSCRPYFSGMATQEILDEFRPCLCPFDTVCGDVMGYWDMFLPVHLPPEIHHQGFKLWLTEFLDIWETVCNNPEWEQSLISLFSFAAWCNIGYIDWEPWIARIFTRILKNLSLPVGNIELAKRTQNYSIPVVATWIVAMIGNNSSCLQYLRDLLTAIKTFYHPSNTGEFQTELISFLSILSQTFVDRVYFERASHSLWYFNPPESHRLRNEEIDEFVNCLKECAFISIFNKNHLDLAAETCHYLSQLRPQLIVPPLVELLFSSIDNMIEPHRFTSIIGCLAGMPRQIVRQTPDFSQGQTFVLPLLISVLPGIDANDFKKTSITFQFLNAILMLITCVDCSSAVHTRNDLSEIEKEVCLSTTKFEDFISELLNRIFQMTDALTTEMSDAILITNESKTEDQQIGLELASTISSIVQQCSKPIFRMVREKITNFLATYTYSPKISKLLTGLIHALLKSNPVETLKYLLPQTYERIEKILSQSDTLILNDHKGDPELTWCLILFSELLCARGDTLVIYKSMIFSIFHRCIHIIHKDSHEAMAKAAKNLLKSLSYVYPIDYRLTVENIEEPFIDFLPIRAWGQHVVYDKIQCKFHIPNEEEVDFACEFVEKFIYLELKILNEKCTTMCNHERFRSLTLIHHIALGCLRMVPRIESKEVKDLVSSISSYDSKFQAQYSVYAKEPKFKENLRMRLLIDIGNLLDHLIGYHSDDASSIKTALKIYSLSSMYYGTFEQSINKSCNGLNNLKFLYKNKLCGTQQNPRFVVIQLIAIQAELFSMSNFRTLTDIDQQVIIKLFELSIHRYSEVRRQAQTYLFTMLSRFFFSYQVILDRIVELLNKPDEVDHDKIKGCLYLILGNDSIFLPSKHSWVILEKLWPSIASMKHAMKLSTQNLINCIMEKMYRRYNTVAIIEDTNEISRQAAINLWHSLDSDELELRKGMHDERNQTNICSYTNLIEKLTSLFYSDTL
;
A
#
# COMPACT_ATOMS: atom_id res chain seq x y z
N MET A 1 -5.70 -22.04 29.74
CA MET A 1 -5.00 -20.75 29.93
C MET A 1 -4.71 -20.02 28.61
N GLN A 2 -4.32 -20.68 27.50
CA GLN A 2 -4.14 -20.00 26.19
C GLN A 2 -5.44 -19.40 25.61
N LYS A 3 -6.53 -20.18 25.51
CA LYS A 3 -7.85 -19.66 25.05
C LYS A 3 -8.42 -18.52 25.91
N SER A 4 -8.03 -18.44 27.19
CA SER A 4 -8.50 -17.36 28.08
C SER A 4 -7.72 -16.06 27.89
N PHE A 5 -6.46 -16.12 27.46
CA PHE A 5 -5.66 -14.93 27.15
C PHE A 5 -6.06 -14.31 25.81
N ASP A 6 -6.30 -15.14 24.79
CA ASP A 6 -6.79 -14.67 23.48
C ASP A 6 -8.15 -13.98 23.56
N ASN A 7 -9.03 -14.42 24.47
CA ASN A 7 -10.32 -13.78 24.73
C ASN A 7 -10.21 -12.39 25.39
N GLN A 8 -9.04 -12.01 25.93
CA GLN A 8 -8.82 -10.69 26.54
C GLN A 8 -8.23 -9.65 25.57
N LEU A 9 -7.71 -10.08 24.42
CA LEU A 9 -7.07 -9.20 23.43
C LEU A 9 -8.11 -8.50 22.55
N GLN A 10 -7.89 -7.22 22.26
CA GLN A 10 -8.84 -6.43 21.47
C GLN A 10 -8.59 -6.58 19.96
N LYS A 11 -9.36 -7.41 19.23
CA LYS A 11 -9.31 -7.45 17.74
C LYS A 11 -7.86 -7.60 17.19
N PRO A 12 -7.20 -8.73 17.45
CA PRO A 12 -5.92 -9.06 16.84
C PRO A 12 -6.03 -9.11 15.30
N ASN A 13 -4.91 -9.01 14.60
CA ASN A 13 -4.89 -9.18 13.15
C ASN A 13 -5.17 -10.64 12.77
N ILE A 14 -6.35 -10.87 12.17
CA ILE A 14 -6.89 -12.21 11.89
C ILE A 14 -5.99 -12.99 10.92
N TYR A 15 -5.29 -12.30 10.01
CA TYR A 15 -4.41 -12.96 9.04
C TYR A 15 -3.22 -13.66 9.69
N ASN A 16 -2.80 -13.22 10.88
CA ASN A 16 -1.67 -13.81 11.60
C ASN A 16 -1.96 -15.26 12.00
N HIS A 17 -3.22 -15.60 12.27
CA HIS A 17 -3.64 -16.95 12.69
C HIS A 17 -3.37 -18.02 11.63
N TYR A 18 -3.38 -17.66 10.35
CA TYR A 18 -3.17 -18.60 9.24
C TYR A 18 -1.70 -18.75 8.82
N LEU A 19 -0.79 -18.02 9.47
CA LEU A 19 0.63 -18.15 9.16
C LEU A 19 1.18 -19.46 9.77
N PRO A 20 2.07 -20.18 9.07
CA PRO A 20 2.55 -21.49 9.54
C PRO A 20 3.37 -21.44 10.85
N TYR A 21 3.75 -20.25 11.30
CA TYR A 21 4.54 -19.99 12.52
C TYR A 21 3.77 -19.05 13.47
N TYR A 22 2.44 -19.17 13.53
CA TYR A 22 1.60 -18.32 14.38
C TYR A 22 1.97 -18.36 15.87
N GLU A 23 2.32 -19.53 16.42
CA GLU A 23 2.67 -19.65 17.85
C GLU A 23 3.89 -18.79 18.23
N SER A 24 4.90 -18.71 17.37
CA SER A 24 6.07 -17.86 17.62
C SER A 24 5.71 -16.38 17.50
N ILE A 25 4.86 -16.01 16.55
CA ILE A 25 4.35 -14.64 16.38
C ILE A 25 3.57 -14.21 17.62
N GLN A 26 2.76 -15.09 18.21
CA GLN A 26 1.97 -14.78 19.39
C GLN A 26 2.86 -14.48 20.61
N ARG A 27 3.88 -15.31 20.88
CA ARG A 27 4.87 -15.02 21.95
C ARG A 27 5.58 -13.69 21.70
N GLN A 28 6.09 -13.51 20.49
CA GLN A 28 6.77 -12.28 20.10
C GLN A 28 5.89 -11.04 20.28
N SER A 29 4.58 -11.15 19.99
CA SER A 29 3.64 -10.04 20.13
C SER A 29 3.47 -9.57 21.57
N VAL A 30 3.57 -10.47 22.56
CA VAL A 30 3.46 -10.12 23.98
C VAL A 30 4.75 -9.43 24.44
N GLU A 31 5.89 -10.06 24.17
CA GLU A 31 7.21 -9.55 24.55
C GLU A 31 7.52 -8.18 23.91
N THR A 32 7.22 -8.03 22.62
CA THR A 32 7.42 -6.75 21.90
C THR A 32 6.53 -5.65 22.49
N PHE A 33 5.30 -5.98 22.89
CA PHE A 33 4.39 -5.00 23.48
C PHE A 33 4.87 -4.55 24.86
N GLU A 34 5.33 -5.50 25.68
CA GLU A 34 5.94 -5.20 26.99
C GLU A 34 7.17 -4.32 26.86
N GLU A 35 8.07 -4.63 25.91
CA GLU A 35 9.25 -3.83 25.60
C GLU A 35 8.89 -2.39 25.18
N ILE A 36 7.84 -2.23 24.36
CA ILE A 36 7.37 -0.90 23.95
C ILE A 36 6.82 -0.11 25.15
N CYS A 37 6.02 -0.75 26.00
CA CYS A 37 5.45 -0.08 27.18
C CYS A 37 6.53 0.31 28.20
N GLU A 38 7.49 -0.59 28.43
CA GLU A 38 8.68 -0.36 29.26
C GLU A 38 9.44 0.88 28.79
N ASN A 39 9.83 0.91 27.51
CA ASN A 39 10.67 1.99 27.01
C ASN A 39 9.92 3.31 26.88
N LEU A 40 8.65 3.32 26.44
CA LEU A 40 7.84 4.55 26.43
C LEU A 40 7.68 5.13 27.84
N SER A 41 7.48 4.27 28.84
CA SER A 41 7.37 4.69 30.24
C SER A 41 8.69 5.26 30.77
N ARG A 42 9.80 4.54 30.56
CA ARG A 42 11.15 4.95 30.99
C ARG A 42 11.53 6.33 30.43
N LEU A 43 11.25 6.58 29.15
CA LEU A 43 11.58 7.85 28.48
C LEU A 43 10.90 9.05 29.15
N ILE A 44 9.61 8.95 29.50
CA ILE A 44 8.90 10.07 30.13
C ILE A 44 9.32 10.25 31.60
N GLN A 45 9.52 9.15 32.33
CA GLN A 45 10.01 9.19 33.71
C GLN A 45 11.41 9.80 33.81
N LEU A 46 12.28 9.50 32.84
CA LEU A 46 13.66 9.98 32.77
C LEU A 46 13.82 11.28 31.95
N GLN A 47 12.72 11.90 31.55
CA GLN A 47 12.67 13.20 30.85
C GLN A 47 13.37 13.23 29.48
N GLU A 48 13.40 12.11 28.77
CA GLU A 48 13.95 12.00 27.41
C GLU A 48 12.84 11.99 26.35
N LEU A 49 12.41 13.17 25.91
CA LEU A 49 11.47 13.29 24.78
C LEU A 49 12.19 13.05 23.45
N GLN A 50 13.29 13.74 23.16
CA GLN A 50 14.12 13.48 21.99
C GLN A 50 15.46 12.83 22.38
N PRO A 51 15.94 11.81 21.66
CA PRO A 51 15.36 11.14 20.48
C PRO A 51 14.34 10.00 20.74
N GLY A 52 14.21 9.52 21.97
CA GLY A 52 13.56 8.23 22.24
C GLY A 52 12.06 8.18 21.94
N PHE A 53 11.29 9.24 22.25
CA PHE A 53 9.83 9.20 22.15
C PHE A 53 9.31 8.98 20.71
N PRO A 54 9.83 9.69 19.67
CA PRO A 54 9.47 9.40 18.29
C PRO A 54 9.79 7.96 17.84
N LEU A 55 10.92 7.42 18.29
CA LEU A 55 11.35 6.08 17.94
C LEU A 55 10.36 5.03 18.45
N TRP A 56 10.07 5.04 19.75
CA TRP A 56 9.21 4.04 20.37
C TRP A 56 7.74 4.22 20.00
N SER A 57 7.30 5.45 19.71
CA SER A 57 5.98 5.68 19.10
C SER A 57 5.90 5.11 17.69
N SER A 58 6.96 5.20 16.88
CA SER A 58 7.03 4.54 15.57
C SER A 58 7.03 3.00 15.70
N LYS A 59 7.74 2.45 16.69
CA LYS A 59 7.68 1.01 17.02
C LYS A 59 6.24 0.58 17.38
N LEU A 60 5.51 1.38 18.17
CA LEU A 60 4.10 1.11 18.50
C LEU A 60 3.19 1.19 17.26
N GLN A 61 3.39 2.16 16.38
CA GLN A 61 2.64 2.26 15.12
C GLN A 61 2.83 1.02 14.24
N GLN A 62 4.06 0.51 14.14
CA GLN A 62 4.38 -0.73 13.41
C GLN A 62 3.84 -1.96 14.14
N TYR A 63 3.86 -1.99 15.47
CA TYR A 63 3.23 -3.05 16.24
C TYR A 63 1.73 -3.17 15.91
N ILE A 64 1.01 -2.04 15.89
CA ILE A 64 -0.42 -2.03 15.57
C ILE A 64 -0.66 -2.42 14.11
N SER A 65 0.25 -2.10 13.18
CA SER A 65 0.10 -2.49 11.76
C SER A 65 0.30 -4.00 11.55
N LEU A 66 1.24 -4.63 12.27
CA LEU A 66 1.53 -6.06 12.16
C LEU A 66 0.55 -6.93 12.97
N TYR A 67 0.38 -6.60 14.25
CA TYR A 67 -0.36 -7.42 15.21
C TYR A 67 -1.81 -6.96 15.41
N GLY A 68 -2.20 -5.78 14.91
CA GLY A 68 -3.46 -5.17 15.29
C GLY A 68 -3.43 -4.70 16.74
N PHE A 69 -4.59 -4.72 17.42
CA PHE A 69 -4.71 -4.27 18.81
C PHE A 69 -4.51 -5.47 19.75
N SER A 70 -3.41 -6.21 19.57
CA SER A 70 -3.09 -7.43 20.34
C SER A 70 -2.67 -7.14 21.79
N PHE A 71 -3.43 -6.30 22.48
CA PHE A 71 -3.32 -5.95 23.89
C PHE A 71 -4.71 -5.83 24.53
N THR A 72 -4.76 -5.81 25.85
CA THR A 72 -6.01 -5.76 26.62
C THR A 72 -6.67 -4.37 26.56
N LYS A 73 -7.98 -4.31 26.85
CA LYS A 73 -8.72 -3.04 26.96
C LYS A 73 -8.10 -2.07 27.98
N ILE A 74 -7.61 -2.60 29.10
CA ILE A 74 -6.95 -1.81 30.14
C ILE A 74 -5.68 -1.15 29.60
N ASN A 75 -4.83 -1.92 28.92
CA ASN A 75 -3.60 -1.40 28.32
C ASN A 75 -3.90 -0.39 27.20
N HIS A 76 -4.99 -0.59 26.45
CA HIS A 76 -5.45 0.37 25.45
C HIS A 76 -5.78 1.74 26.09
N LEU A 77 -6.57 1.75 27.17
CA LEU A 77 -6.90 2.98 27.90
C LEU A 77 -5.66 3.64 28.49
N LYS A 78 -4.73 2.85 29.04
CA LYS A 78 -3.43 3.36 29.54
C LYS A 78 -2.64 4.06 28.44
N LEU A 79 -2.56 3.50 27.24
CA LEU A 79 -1.88 4.12 26.09
C LEU A 79 -2.55 5.44 25.66
N ILE A 80 -3.89 5.48 25.59
CA ILE A 80 -4.61 6.71 25.25
C ILE A 80 -4.32 7.80 26.28
N ASN A 81 -4.45 7.47 27.57
CA ASN A 81 -4.16 8.41 28.67
C ASN A 81 -2.70 8.86 28.68
N PHE A 82 -1.76 7.97 28.33
CA PHE A 82 -0.36 8.31 28.17
C PHE A 82 -0.15 9.38 27.09
N TYR A 83 -0.67 9.19 25.88
CA TYR A 83 -0.51 10.19 24.81
C TYR A 83 -1.27 11.50 25.09
N LEU A 84 -2.45 11.45 25.73
CA LEU A 84 -3.16 12.65 26.18
C LEU A 84 -2.37 13.42 27.26
N SER A 85 -1.73 12.71 28.19
CA SER A 85 -0.91 13.33 29.23
C SER A 85 0.32 14.05 28.66
N ILE A 86 0.92 13.54 27.59
CA ILE A 86 2.04 14.20 26.92
C ILE A 86 1.60 15.50 26.24
N LEU A 87 0.40 15.52 25.64
CA LEU A 87 -0.17 16.76 25.06
C LEU A 87 -0.43 17.85 26.11
N SER A 88 -0.48 17.51 27.41
CA SER A 88 -0.68 18.49 28.49
C SER A 88 0.58 19.27 28.88
N ILE A 89 1.74 18.94 28.28
CA ILE A 89 3.00 19.66 28.49
C ILE A 89 2.94 21.03 27.78
N GLU A 90 3.18 22.12 28.52
CA GLU A 90 2.98 23.49 28.02
C GLU A 90 3.91 23.87 26.85
N ASN A 91 5.17 23.45 26.89
CA ASN A 91 6.19 23.74 25.87
C ASN A 91 6.55 22.50 25.04
N LEU A 92 5.58 21.65 24.73
CA LEU A 92 5.83 20.47 23.90
C LEU A 92 6.15 20.88 22.46
N ASN A 93 7.25 20.34 21.92
CA ASN A 93 7.58 20.50 20.51
C ASN A 93 6.43 19.98 19.61
N TYR A 94 6.02 20.77 18.61
CA TYR A 94 5.01 20.43 17.60
C TYR A 94 5.25 19.08 16.90
N VAL A 95 6.50 18.63 16.76
CA VAL A 95 6.83 17.31 16.22
C VAL A 95 6.28 16.19 17.12
N ASN A 96 6.50 16.31 18.43
CA ASN A 96 5.98 15.36 19.41
C ASN A 96 4.46 15.47 19.54
N GLY A 97 3.91 16.70 19.45
CA GLY A 97 2.46 16.93 19.38
C GLY A 97 1.82 16.20 18.20
N LYS A 98 2.39 16.33 17.00
CA LYS A 98 1.94 15.62 15.81
C LYS A 98 1.96 14.09 15.99
N ILE A 99 3.03 13.54 16.56
CA ILE A 99 3.13 12.10 16.87
C ILE A 99 1.99 11.68 17.80
N CYS A 100 1.70 12.47 18.84
CA CYS A 100 0.57 12.20 19.73
C CYS A 100 -0.77 12.24 18.97
N PHE A 101 -0.99 13.21 18.09
CA PHE A 101 -2.21 13.30 17.28
C PHE A 101 -2.40 12.07 16.38
N ASP A 102 -1.34 11.65 15.69
CA ASP A 102 -1.36 10.47 14.81
C ASP A 102 -1.63 9.18 15.61
N MET A 103 -0.98 9.02 16.76
CA MET A 103 -1.17 7.86 17.65
C MET A 103 -2.55 7.82 18.28
N LEU A 104 -3.04 8.95 18.81
CA LEU A 104 -4.40 9.05 19.36
C LEU A 104 -5.46 8.76 18.29
N THR A 105 -5.28 9.29 17.08
CA THR A 105 -6.14 8.96 15.94
C THR A 105 -6.15 7.46 15.69
N GLN A 106 -4.98 6.80 15.65
CA GLN A 106 -4.89 5.36 15.41
C GLN A 106 -5.56 4.54 16.52
N LEU A 107 -5.34 4.88 17.80
CA LEU A 107 -5.88 4.17 18.96
C LEU A 107 -7.41 4.34 19.06
N THR A 108 -7.92 5.55 18.87
CA THR A 108 -9.35 5.87 19.01
C THR A 108 -10.19 5.59 17.75
N ARG A 109 -9.56 5.31 16.60
CA ARG A 109 -10.22 5.04 15.29
C ARG A 109 -11.33 3.99 15.35
N LYS A 110 -11.16 2.96 16.19
CA LYS A 110 -12.12 1.84 16.30
C LYS A 110 -13.03 2.07 17.51
N THR A 111 -13.98 2.98 17.37
CA THR A 111 -14.97 3.37 18.40
C THR A 111 -15.77 2.22 19.00
N ARG A 112 -15.82 1.05 18.35
CA ARG A 112 -16.43 -0.16 18.93
C ARG A 112 -15.60 -0.84 20.04
N LEU A 113 -14.32 -0.51 20.19
CA LEU A 113 -13.42 -1.14 21.18
C LEU A 113 -13.43 -0.43 22.53
N ILE A 114 -13.80 0.85 22.54
CA ILE A 114 -13.84 1.72 23.71
C ILE A 114 -15.16 2.48 23.66
N THR A 115 -15.92 2.40 24.74
CA THR A 115 -17.18 3.12 24.90
C THR A 115 -16.96 4.41 25.69
N ARG A 116 -17.99 5.27 25.72
CA ARG A 116 -17.97 6.51 26.50
C ARG A 116 -17.83 6.28 28.01
N ASP A 117 -18.32 5.14 28.51
CA ASP A 117 -18.21 4.78 29.93
C ASP A 117 -16.76 4.43 30.31
N ASP A 118 -15.93 4.05 29.34
CA ASP A 118 -14.54 3.65 29.56
C ASP A 118 -13.56 4.82 29.52
N LEU A 119 -13.89 5.89 28.78
CA LEU A 119 -12.96 6.98 28.47
C LEU A 119 -13.69 8.33 28.43
N THR A 120 -13.17 9.28 29.20
CA THR A 120 -13.59 10.68 29.20
C THR A 120 -12.40 11.58 28.90
N ILE A 121 -12.50 12.41 27.86
CA ILE A 121 -11.46 13.35 27.43
C ILE A 121 -11.91 14.78 27.72
N ASP A 122 -11.03 15.58 28.29
CA ASP A 122 -11.23 17.03 28.42
C ASP A 122 -10.97 17.73 27.08
N TRP A 123 -11.99 18.39 26.55
CA TRP A 123 -11.93 19.10 25.28
C TRP A 123 -11.00 20.32 25.35
N LYS A 124 -10.82 20.94 26.52
CA LYS A 124 -10.01 22.14 26.71
C LYS A 124 -8.54 21.90 26.39
N LEU A 125 -8.05 20.69 26.63
CA LEU A 125 -6.69 20.28 26.25
C LEU A 125 -6.48 20.42 24.74
N LEU A 126 -7.41 19.86 23.95
CA LEU A 126 -7.35 19.91 22.49
C LEU A 126 -7.65 21.31 21.95
N TYR A 127 -8.53 22.07 22.61
CA TYR A 127 -8.77 23.48 22.25
C TYR A 127 -7.52 24.36 22.41
N ARG A 128 -6.72 24.12 23.46
CA ARG A 128 -5.44 24.82 23.66
C ARG A 128 -4.49 24.56 22.48
N TRP A 129 -4.44 23.33 21.99
CA TRP A 129 -3.68 22.98 20.78
C TRP A 129 -4.29 23.56 19.50
N ALA A 130 -5.62 23.68 19.40
CA ALA A 130 -6.28 24.29 18.25
C ALA A 130 -5.81 25.74 18.05
N LYS A 131 -5.72 26.52 19.13
CA LYS A 131 -5.16 27.89 19.09
C LYS A 131 -3.71 27.90 18.59
N ASN A 132 -2.88 26.99 19.11
CA ASN A 132 -1.45 26.94 18.77
C ASN A 132 -1.13 26.38 17.39
N VAL A 133 -2.04 25.60 16.78
CA VAL A 133 -1.83 24.94 15.48
C VAL A 133 -2.55 25.64 14.34
N LEU A 134 -3.76 26.15 14.56
CA LEU A 134 -4.60 26.71 13.50
C LEU A 134 -4.54 28.24 13.44
N TYR A 135 -4.29 28.91 14.57
CA TYR A 135 -4.41 30.36 14.71
C TYR A 135 -3.15 31.00 15.31
N ASN A 136 -1.99 30.37 15.09
CA ASN A 136 -0.75 30.83 15.68
C ASN A 136 -0.20 32.04 14.93
N HIS A 137 -0.34 33.22 15.53
CA HIS A 137 0.22 34.46 14.98
C HIS A 137 1.75 34.38 14.82
N ASP A 138 2.46 33.63 15.66
CA ASP A 138 3.92 33.51 15.60
C ASP A 138 4.41 32.79 14.33
N GLU A 139 3.57 31.95 13.71
CA GLU A 139 3.86 31.36 12.41
C GLU A 139 3.83 32.41 11.30
N SER A 140 2.87 33.34 11.34
CA SER A 140 2.80 34.43 10.36
C SER A 140 4.02 35.35 10.40
N TYR A 141 4.65 35.49 11.58
CA TYR A 141 5.92 36.20 11.77
C TYR A 141 7.15 35.30 11.54
N SER A 142 6.98 34.04 11.13
CA SER A 142 8.04 33.06 10.92
C SER A 142 8.92 32.79 12.16
N LEU A 143 8.38 33.01 13.36
CA LEU A 143 9.05 32.71 14.64
C LEU A 143 8.96 31.21 14.95
N ILE A 144 7.89 30.55 14.50
CA ILE A 144 7.65 29.12 14.67
C ILE A 144 7.47 28.48 13.29
N ALA A 145 8.20 27.39 13.05
CA ALA A 145 8.05 26.55 11.87
C ALA A 145 7.38 25.23 12.27
N MET A 146 6.15 25.02 11.81
CA MET A 146 5.37 23.83 12.15
C MET A 146 5.64 22.65 11.19
N PRO A 147 5.56 21.40 11.70
CA PRO A 147 5.68 20.22 10.85
C PRO A 147 4.62 20.18 9.74
N LYS A 148 5.03 19.76 8.55
CA LYS A 148 4.10 19.51 7.45
C LYS A 148 2.94 18.61 7.86
N ASN A 149 1.73 19.00 7.46
CA ASN A 149 0.46 18.30 7.70
C ASN A 149 0.06 18.18 9.18
N ILE A 150 0.64 18.97 10.10
CA ILE A 150 0.23 18.94 11.51
C ILE A 150 -1.25 19.27 11.70
N GLU A 151 -1.79 20.23 10.94
CA GLU A 151 -3.20 20.62 10.99
C GLU A 151 -4.12 19.43 10.66
N ASN A 152 -3.81 18.71 9.57
CA ASN A 152 -4.59 17.53 9.18
C ASN A 152 -4.52 16.41 10.22
N SER A 153 -3.33 16.15 10.79
CA SER A 153 -3.15 15.19 11.89
C SER A 153 -3.96 15.60 13.13
N PHE A 154 -3.94 16.89 13.48
CA PHE A 154 -4.70 17.46 14.59
C PHE A 154 -6.20 17.34 14.38
N LEU A 155 -6.73 17.75 13.21
CA LEU A 155 -8.15 17.65 12.88
C LEU A 155 -8.65 16.20 12.91
N CYS A 156 -7.85 15.24 12.44
CA CYS A 156 -8.17 13.82 12.53
C CYS A 156 -8.22 13.33 13.99
N CYS A 157 -7.30 13.81 14.83
CA CYS A 157 -7.26 13.50 16.25
C CYS A 157 -8.50 14.03 16.98
N VAL A 158 -8.86 15.31 16.78
CA VAL A 158 -10.04 15.93 17.38
C VAL A 158 -11.31 15.17 16.98
N ARG A 159 -11.50 14.89 15.68
CA ARG A 159 -12.64 14.11 15.18
C ARG A 159 -12.74 12.73 15.82
N SER A 160 -11.62 12.05 16.04
CA SER A 160 -11.58 10.71 16.64
C SER A 160 -11.77 10.74 18.17
N CYS A 161 -11.38 11.84 18.84
CA CYS A 161 -11.54 12.03 20.28
C CYS A 161 -12.92 12.59 20.68
N ARG A 162 -13.59 13.33 19.79
CA ARG A 162 -14.90 13.99 20.02
C ARG A 162 -15.97 13.09 20.64
N PRO A 163 -16.12 11.80 20.28
CA PRO A 163 -17.09 10.91 20.92
C PRO A 163 -16.90 10.72 22.44
N TYR A 164 -15.71 10.98 22.95
CA TYR A 164 -15.31 10.74 24.34
C TYR A 164 -15.27 12.01 25.20
N PHE A 165 -15.70 13.18 24.70
CA PHE A 165 -15.81 14.40 25.52
C PHE A 165 -16.84 14.25 26.63
N SER A 166 -16.69 14.96 27.75
CA SER A 166 -17.62 14.87 28.89
C SER A 166 -19.07 15.26 28.52
N GLY A 167 -20.06 14.89 29.34
CA GLY A 167 -21.47 15.27 29.12
C GLY A 167 -21.71 16.78 29.21
N MET A 168 -20.91 17.48 30.03
CA MET A 168 -21.01 18.93 30.21
C MET A 168 -20.28 19.72 29.11
N ALA A 169 -19.44 19.06 28.30
CA ALA A 169 -18.60 19.72 27.30
C ALA A 169 -19.41 20.57 26.31
N THR A 170 -20.59 20.11 25.87
CA THR A 170 -21.44 20.89 24.95
C THR A 170 -21.80 22.25 25.54
N GLN A 171 -22.23 22.29 26.80
CA GLN A 171 -22.62 23.53 27.46
C GLN A 171 -21.41 24.44 27.66
N GLU A 172 -20.29 23.90 28.15
CA GLU A 172 -19.04 24.66 28.31
C GLU A 172 -18.54 25.27 27.00
N ILE A 173 -18.59 24.51 25.89
CA ILE A 173 -18.18 24.96 24.56
C ILE A 173 -19.10 26.09 24.08
N LEU A 174 -20.42 25.96 24.28
CA LEU A 174 -21.36 27.01 23.91
C LEU A 174 -21.16 28.27 24.76
N ASP A 175 -20.94 28.14 26.06
CA ASP A 175 -20.74 29.28 26.96
C ASP A 175 -19.45 30.04 26.66
N GLU A 176 -18.38 29.33 26.27
CA GLU A 176 -17.10 29.95 25.87
C GLU A 176 -17.23 30.73 24.54
N PHE A 177 -17.94 30.17 23.55
CA PHE A 177 -17.91 30.66 22.17
C PHE A 177 -19.11 31.51 21.75
N ARG A 178 -20.30 31.31 22.33
CA ARG A 178 -21.51 32.10 22.02
C ARG A 178 -21.29 33.62 22.13
N PRO A 179 -20.54 34.15 23.12
CA PRO A 179 -20.27 35.59 23.21
C PRO A 179 -19.56 36.17 21.98
N CYS A 180 -18.87 35.34 21.20
CA CYS A 180 -18.11 35.73 20.01
C CYS A 180 -18.93 35.65 18.70
N LEU A 181 -20.24 35.35 18.78
CA LEU A 181 -21.14 35.22 17.62
C LEU A 181 -21.53 36.62 17.07
N CYS A 182 -20.57 37.32 16.49
CA CYS A 182 -20.78 38.58 15.78
C CYS A 182 -20.67 38.35 14.26
N PRO A 183 -21.78 38.34 13.49
CA PRO A 183 -21.76 38.00 12.07
C PRO A 183 -20.99 38.98 11.18
N PHE A 184 -20.55 40.12 11.73
CA PHE A 184 -19.79 41.15 11.04
C PHE A 184 -18.28 41.07 11.31
N ASP A 185 -17.84 40.22 12.23
CA ASP A 185 -16.44 40.05 12.62
C ASP A 185 -15.85 38.77 12.01
N THR A 186 -14.58 38.79 11.66
CA THR A 186 -13.83 37.61 11.19
C THR A 186 -13.74 36.53 12.27
N VAL A 187 -13.75 36.93 13.54
CA VAL A 187 -13.75 36.00 14.70
C VAL A 187 -14.93 35.03 14.65
N CYS A 188 -16.07 35.44 14.10
CA CYS A 188 -17.23 34.56 13.94
C CYS A 188 -16.91 33.38 13.02
N GLY A 189 -16.06 33.54 12.00
CA GLY A 189 -15.65 32.44 11.15
C GLY A 189 -14.83 31.39 11.89
N ASP A 190 -13.89 31.83 12.73
CA ASP A 190 -13.05 30.95 13.54
C ASP A 190 -13.87 30.17 14.57
N VAL A 191 -14.82 30.85 15.20
CA VAL A 191 -15.76 30.25 16.17
C VAL A 191 -16.61 29.16 15.52
N MET A 192 -17.13 29.40 14.31
CA MET A 192 -17.89 28.39 13.56
C MET A 192 -17.02 27.17 13.23
N GLY A 193 -15.74 27.39 12.91
CA GLY A 193 -14.75 26.31 12.76
C GLY A 193 -14.55 25.50 14.05
N TYR A 194 -14.40 26.18 15.20
CA TYR A 194 -14.28 25.50 16.49
C TYR A 194 -15.52 24.68 16.85
N TRP A 195 -16.73 25.18 16.53
CA TRP A 195 -17.96 24.42 16.75
C TRP A 195 -18.03 23.14 15.91
N ASP A 196 -17.71 23.19 14.61
CA ASP A 196 -17.63 21.98 13.77
C ASP A 196 -16.64 20.95 14.34
N MET A 197 -15.51 21.42 14.87
CA MET A 197 -14.47 20.56 15.44
C MET A 197 -14.88 19.94 16.79
N PHE A 198 -15.40 20.74 17.72
CA PHE A 198 -15.49 20.35 19.13
C PHE A 198 -16.90 19.99 19.62
N LEU A 199 -17.98 20.49 19.02
CA LEU A 199 -19.33 20.21 19.54
C LEU A 199 -19.65 18.70 19.49
N PRO A 200 -19.97 18.07 20.64
CA PRO A 200 -20.32 16.65 20.66
C PRO A 200 -21.65 16.38 19.94
N VAL A 201 -21.59 15.59 18.87
CA VAL A 201 -22.78 15.09 18.14
C VAL A 201 -23.05 13.60 18.37
N HIS A 202 -22.12 12.90 19.03
CA HIS A 202 -22.14 11.45 19.25
C HIS A 202 -22.62 11.11 20.67
N LEU A 203 -23.84 11.50 20.99
CA LEU A 203 -24.42 11.30 22.32
C LEU A 203 -25.52 10.24 22.29
N PRO A 204 -25.60 9.34 23.28
CA PRO A 204 -26.71 8.40 23.38
C PRO A 204 -28.04 9.14 23.61
N PRO A 205 -29.18 8.55 23.22
CA PRO A 205 -30.50 9.17 23.30
C PRO A 205 -30.85 9.75 24.67
N GLU A 206 -30.41 9.09 25.74
CA GLU A 206 -30.65 9.48 27.13
C GLU A 206 -30.13 10.89 27.47
N ILE A 207 -29.02 11.32 26.85
CA ILE A 207 -28.36 12.59 27.13
C ILE A 207 -28.42 13.59 25.96
N HIS A 208 -29.32 13.39 24.99
CA HIS A 208 -29.52 14.35 23.88
C HIS A 208 -29.89 15.76 24.35
N HIS A 209 -30.50 15.89 25.53
CA HIS A 209 -30.80 17.19 26.16
C HIS A 209 -29.54 17.99 26.53
N GLN A 210 -28.38 17.33 26.69
CA GLN A 210 -27.07 17.95 26.91
C GLN A 210 -26.25 18.07 25.61
N GLY A 211 -26.86 17.73 24.47
CA GLY A 211 -26.21 17.64 23.17
C GLY A 211 -26.76 18.65 22.17
N PHE A 212 -27.12 18.14 20.98
CA PHE A 212 -27.62 18.96 19.88
C PHE A 212 -28.87 19.79 20.22
N LYS A 213 -29.70 19.35 21.19
CA LYS A 213 -30.89 20.11 21.60
C LYS A 213 -30.58 21.48 22.21
N LEU A 214 -29.34 21.73 22.63
CA LEU A 214 -28.94 23.02 23.21
C LEU A 214 -28.65 24.10 22.17
N TRP A 215 -28.33 23.73 20.93
CA TRP A 215 -27.80 24.66 19.92
C TRP A 215 -28.42 24.51 18.53
N LEU A 216 -29.01 23.35 18.18
CA LEU A 216 -29.42 23.06 16.81
C LEU A 216 -30.46 24.04 16.27
N THR A 217 -31.50 24.38 17.05
CA THR A 217 -32.55 25.31 16.61
C THR A 217 -32.00 26.71 16.39
N GLU A 218 -31.21 27.21 17.35
CA GLU A 218 -30.54 28.51 17.26
C GLU A 218 -29.67 28.60 16.00
N PHE A 219 -28.90 27.55 15.70
CA PHE A 219 -27.99 27.54 14.56
C PHE A 219 -28.75 27.41 13.22
N LEU A 220 -29.87 26.70 13.18
CA LEU A 220 -30.73 26.63 12.00
C LEU A 220 -31.39 27.98 11.70
N ASP A 221 -31.82 28.71 12.72
CA ASP A 221 -32.38 30.06 12.57
C ASP A 221 -31.31 31.04 12.05
N ILE A 222 -30.08 30.97 12.57
CA ILE A 222 -28.94 31.75 12.05
C ILE A 222 -28.66 31.38 10.59
N TRP A 223 -28.63 30.08 10.28
CA TRP A 223 -28.40 29.62 8.92
C TRP A 223 -29.50 30.10 7.97
N GLU A 224 -30.76 30.09 8.39
CA GLU A 224 -31.90 30.56 7.58
C GLU A 224 -31.82 32.06 7.27
N THR A 225 -31.52 32.87 8.29
CA THR A 225 -31.45 34.33 8.18
C THR A 225 -30.31 34.79 7.28
N VAL A 226 -29.17 34.09 7.29
CA VAL A 226 -28.01 34.45 6.47
C VAL A 226 -28.17 33.92 5.05
N CYS A 227 -28.29 34.83 4.08
CA CYS A 227 -28.48 34.50 2.65
C CYS A 227 -27.25 34.77 1.76
N ASN A 228 -26.15 35.25 2.35
CA ASN A 228 -24.98 35.75 1.61
C ASN A 228 -23.86 34.71 1.41
N ASN A 229 -24.11 33.42 1.72
CA ASN A 229 -23.12 32.32 1.64
C ASN A 229 -21.74 32.69 2.22
N PRO A 230 -21.64 33.01 3.52
CA PRO A 230 -20.36 33.33 4.14
C PRO A 230 -19.42 32.12 4.17
N GLU A 231 -18.11 32.35 4.24
CA GLU A 231 -17.09 31.29 4.28
C GLU A 231 -17.33 30.28 5.43
N TRP A 232 -17.86 30.75 6.56
CA TRP A 232 -18.16 29.92 7.71
C TRP A 232 -19.39 29.01 7.55
N GLU A 233 -20.22 29.21 6.52
CA GLU A 233 -21.41 28.40 6.28
C GLU A 233 -21.05 26.91 6.08
N GLN A 234 -19.92 26.64 5.43
CA GLN A 234 -19.43 25.28 5.20
C GLN A 234 -19.19 24.52 6.51
N SER A 235 -18.70 25.20 7.55
CA SER A 235 -18.48 24.62 8.89
C SER A 235 -19.80 24.25 9.56
N LEU A 236 -20.83 25.09 9.45
CA LEU A 236 -22.16 24.77 9.97
C LEU A 236 -22.81 23.59 9.25
N ILE A 237 -22.68 23.53 7.92
CA ILE A 237 -23.26 22.43 7.13
C ILE A 237 -22.53 21.11 7.44
N SER A 238 -21.22 21.16 7.66
CA SER A 238 -20.44 20.04 8.20
C SER A 238 -21.04 19.56 9.53
N LEU A 239 -21.23 20.47 10.48
CA LEU A 239 -21.81 20.16 11.78
C LEU A 239 -23.24 19.58 11.67
N PHE A 240 -24.12 20.18 10.87
CA PHE A 240 -25.50 19.69 10.64
C PHE A 240 -25.51 18.30 10.01
N SER A 241 -24.66 18.06 9.02
CA SER A 241 -24.52 16.77 8.36
C SER A 241 -24.12 15.67 9.35
N PHE A 242 -23.10 15.93 10.19
CA PHE A 242 -22.68 14.99 11.21
C PHE A 242 -23.74 14.80 12.31
N ALA A 243 -24.43 15.86 12.71
CA ALA A 243 -25.53 15.79 13.67
C ALA A 243 -26.69 14.95 13.13
N ALA A 244 -27.06 15.12 11.86
CA ALA A 244 -28.08 14.32 11.19
C ALA A 244 -27.68 12.84 11.15
N TRP A 245 -26.44 12.54 10.72
CA TRP A 245 -25.96 11.16 10.61
C TRP A 245 -25.90 10.42 11.94
N CYS A 246 -25.48 11.10 13.01
CA CYS A 246 -25.33 10.45 14.32
C CYS A 246 -26.66 10.29 15.06
N ASN A 247 -27.68 11.06 14.69
CA ASN A 247 -28.96 11.16 15.40
C ASN A 247 -30.15 10.87 14.48
N ILE A 248 -30.01 9.92 13.55
CA ILE A 248 -31.07 9.50 12.63
C ILE A 248 -32.31 9.06 13.42
N GLY A 249 -33.46 9.67 13.11
CA GLY A 249 -34.74 9.43 13.77
C GLY A 249 -34.99 10.22 15.06
N TYR A 250 -34.05 11.08 15.48
CA TYR A 250 -34.20 11.93 16.67
C TYR A 250 -34.30 13.43 16.35
N ILE A 251 -33.94 13.84 15.12
CA ILE A 251 -34.06 15.22 14.63
C ILE A 251 -35.11 15.23 13.51
N ASP A 252 -36.09 16.12 13.61
CA ASP A 252 -37.06 16.37 12.55
C ASP A 252 -36.51 17.41 11.56
N TRP A 253 -36.12 16.93 10.38
CA TRP A 253 -35.59 17.77 9.29
C TRP A 253 -36.66 18.24 8.31
N GLU A 254 -37.88 17.70 8.36
CA GLU A 254 -38.92 17.91 7.35
C GLU A 254 -39.21 19.40 7.06
N PRO A 255 -39.29 20.31 8.05
CA PRO A 255 -39.51 21.75 7.79
C PRO A 255 -38.39 22.40 6.96
N TRP A 256 -37.19 21.83 6.98
CA TRP A 256 -35.98 22.43 6.40
C TRP A 256 -35.61 21.83 5.04
N ILE A 257 -36.12 20.64 4.69
CA ILE A 257 -35.72 19.87 3.49
C ILE A 257 -35.78 20.74 2.22
N ALA A 258 -36.88 21.43 1.97
CA ALA A 258 -37.04 22.26 0.77
C ALA A 258 -35.92 23.32 0.64
N ARG A 259 -35.55 23.94 1.76
CA ARG A 259 -34.49 24.97 1.81
C ARG A 259 -33.11 24.35 1.62
N ILE A 260 -32.87 23.20 2.25
CA ILE A 260 -31.62 22.43 2.13
C ILE A 260 -31.34 22.10 0.67
N PHE A 261 -32.29 21.48 -0.03
CA PHE A 261 -32.12 21.12 -1.45
C PHE A 261 -31.96 22.36 -2.35
N THR A 262 -32.66 23.46 -2.03
CA THR A 262 -32.49 24.73 -2.75
C THR A 262 -31.08 25.30 -2.58
N ARG A 263 -30.50 25.27 -1.37
CA ARG A 263 -29.11 25.73 -1.16
C ARG A 263 -28.08 24.78 -1.78
N ILE A 264 -28.32 23.47 -1.74
CA ILE A 264 -27.47 22.49 -2.43
C ILE A 264 -27.44 22.78 -3.93
N LEU A 265 -28.61 22.91 -4.57
CA LEU A 265 -28.69 23.22 -6.00
C LEU A 265 -27.98 24.53 -6.35
N LYS A 266 -28.17 25.58 -5.53
CA LYS A 266 -27.46 26.84 -5.72
C LYS A 266 -25.94 26.67 -5.65
N ASN A 267 -25.42 25.79 -4.78
CA ASN A 267 -23.98 25.60 -4.58
C ASN A 267 -23.30 24.67 -5.60
N LEU A 268 -24.06 23.93 -6.39
CA LEU A 268 -23.53 23.23 -7.57
C LEU A 268 -23.05 24.20 -8.66
N SER A 269 -23.34 25.50 -8.53
CA SER A 269 -22.83 26.58 -9.40
C SER A 269 -22.99 26.28 -10.90
N LEU A 270 -24.09 25.62 -11.27
CA LEU A 270 -24.35 25.18 -12.64
C LEU A 270 -24.67 26.38 -13.55
N PRO A 271 -24.18 26.39 -14.81
CA PRO A 271 -24.49 27.46 -15.75
C PRO A 271 -25.94 27.31 -16.23
N VAL A 272 -26.80 28.24 -15.81
CA VAL A 272 -28.22 28.26 -16.20
C VAL A 272 -28.54 29.59 -16.91
N GLY A 273 -28.76 29.53 -18.22
CA GLY A 273 -29.08 30.69 -19.06
C GLY A 273 -27.85 31.50 -19.54
N ASN A 274 -28.09 32.72 -20.05
CA ASN A 274 -27.04 33.61 -20.60
C ASN A 274 -26.29 34.43 -19.53
N ILE A 275 -26.55 34.18 -18.24
CA ILE A 275 -25.93 34.91 -17.14
C ILE A 275 -24.87 33.98 -16.55
N GLU A 276 -23.60 34.32 -16.75
CA GLU A 276 -22.52 33.72 -15.96
C GLU A 276 -22.73 34.16 -14.51
N LEU A 277 -23.30 33.28 -13.68
CA LEU A 277 -23.28 33.45 -12.24
C LEU A 277 -21.81 33.54 -11.83
N ALA A 278 -21.45 34.62 -11.11
CA ALA A 278 -20.08 34.84 -10.66
C ALA A 278 -19.49 33.56 -10.05
N LYS A 279 -18.29 33.16 -10.52
CA LYS A 279 -17.56 32.01 -9.96
C LYS A 279 -17.49 32.17 -8.45
N ARG A 280 -18.14 31.26 -7.70
CA ARG A 280 -18.13 31.29 -6.24
C ARG A 280 -16.76 30.90 -5.71
N THR A 281 -16.36 31.51 -4.61
CA THR A 281 -15.05 31.28 -3.99
C THR A 281 -14.97 29.94 -3.27
N GLN A 282 -16.08 29.39 -2.74
CA GLN A 282 -16.12 28.08 -2.09
C GLN A 282 -17.47 27.36 -2.31
N ASN A 283 -17.42 26.10 -2.76
CA ASN A 283 -18.58 25.21 -2.91
C ASN A 283 -18.73 24.32 -1.66
N TYR A 284 -19.94 23.82 -1.41
CA TYR A 284 -20.15 22.85 -0.33
C TYR A 284 -19.39 21.56 -0.58
N SER A 285 -18.81 21.01 0.48
CA SER A 285 -18.12 19.71 0.40
C SER A 285 -19.12 18.59 0.06
N ILE A 286 -18.87 17.89 -1.05
CA ILE A 286 -19.73 16.80 -1.55
C ILE A 286 -19.97 15.69 -0.49
N PRO A 287 -18.94 15.16 0.22
CA PRO A 287 -19.15 14.19 1.29
C PRO A 287 -20.10 14.66 2.40
N VAL A 288 -20.02 15.94 2.76
CA VAL A 288 -20.88 16.54 3.78
C VAL A 288 -22.32 16.57 3.30
N VAL A 289 -22.56 17.06 2.08
CA VAL A 289 -23.90 17.12 1.49
C VAL A 289 -24.50 15.72 1.33
N ALA A 290 -23.73 14.77 0.81
CA ALA A 290 -24.17 13.39 0.64
C ALA A 290 -24.57 12.75 1.99
N THR A 291 -23.76 12.93 3.03
CA THR A 291 -24.05 12.43 4.38
C THR A 291 -25.33 13.05 4.95
N TRP A 292 -25.56 14.33 4.70
CA TRP A 292 -26.76 15.02 5.19
C TRP A 292 -28.02 14.52 4.49
N ILE A 293 -28.01 14.46 3.15
CA ILE A 293 -29.13 13.91 2.37
C ILE A 293 -29.43 12.49 2.80
N VAL A 294 -28.41 11.62 2.87
CA VAL A 294 -28.60 10.22 3.23
C VAL A 294 -29.14 10.09 4.64
N ALA A 295 -28.71 10.90 5.60
CA ALA A 295 -29.20 10.84 6.98
C ALA A 295 -30.68 11.24 7.12
N MET A 296 -31.19 12.12 6.24
CA MET A 296 -32.58 12.60 6.27
C MET A 296 -33.59 11.62 5.67
N ILE A 297 -33.16 10.58 4.93
CA ILE A 297 -34.07 9.63 4.29
C ILE A 297 -34.73 8.71 5.33
N GLY A 298 -36.03 8.49 5.25
CA GLY A 298 -36.74 7.46 6.03
C GLY A 298 -38.04 7.95 6.64
N ASN A 299 -38.85 7.04 7.18
CA ASN A 299 -40.14 7.35 7.83
C ASN A 299 -41.09 8.22 6.96
N ASN A 300 -41.21 7.90 5.66
CA ASN A 300 -42.02 8.65 4.69
C ASN A 300 -41.65 10.15 4.53
N SER A 301 -40.41 10.54 4.84
CA SER A 301 -39.90 11.90 4.60
C SER A 301 -40.05 12.34 3.13
N SER A 302 -40.24 13.64 2.87
CA SER A 302 -40.22 14.18 1.49
C SER A 302 -38.83 14.19 0.84
N CYS A 303 -37.77 13.81 1.56
CA CYS A 303 -36.37 13.87 1.12
C CYS A 303 -36.11 13.13 -0.20
N LEU A 304 -36.69 11.94 -0.41
CA LEU A 304 -36.50 11.16 -1.65
C LEU A 304 -37.14 11.84 -2.85
N GLN A 305 -38.29 12.50 -2.65
CA GLN A 305 -38.95 13.29 -3.69
C GLN A 305 -38.09 14.49 -4.08
N TYR A 306 -37.59 15.27 -3.11
CA TYR A 306 -36.69 16.38 -3.40
C TYR A 306 -35.36 15.94 -4.05
N LEU A 307 -34.84 14.76 -3.70
CA LEU A 307 -33.67 14.19 -4.37
C LEU A 307 -33.98 13.85 -5.83
N ARG A 308 -35.16 13.28 -6.12
CA ARG A 308 -35.61 13.02 -7.49
C ARG A 308 -35.74 14.31 -8.29
N ASP A 309 -36.36 15.33 -7.70
CA ASP A 309 -36.55 16.62 -8.36
C ASP A 309 -35.21 17.30 -8.64
N LEU A 310 -34.27 17.24 -7.70
CA LEU A 310 -32.90 17.73 -7.87
C LEU A 310 -32.19 17.03 -9.04
N LEU A 311 -32.16 15.69 -9.03
CA LEU A 311 -31.49 14.89 -10.07
C LEU A 311 -32.13 15.11 -11.45
N THR A 312 -33.45 15.29 -11.49
CA THR A 312 -34.19 15.60 -12.72
C THR A 312 -33.80 16.99 -13.26
N ALA A 313 -33.68 17.99 -12.38
CA ALA A 313 -33.28 19.35 -12.76
C ALA A 313 -31.86 19.40 -13.31
N ILE A 314 -30.94 18.59 -12.78
CA ILE A 314 -29.52 18.58 -13.20
C ILE A 314 -29.18 17.51 -14.25
N LYS A 315 -30.17 16.71 -14.68
CA LYS A 315 -29.98 15.55 -15.59
C LYS A 315 -29.24 15.90 -16.87
N THR A 316 -29.52 17.07 -17.46
CA THR A 316 -28.90 17.53 -18.71
C THR A 316 -27.39 17.73 -18.56
N PHE A 317 -26.89 18.10 -17.39
CA PHE A 317 -25.47 18.32 -17.12
C PHE A 317 -24.66 17.01 -17.04
N TYR A 318 -25.32 15.87 -16.84
CA TYR A 318 -24.66 14.55 -16.89
C TYR A 318 -24.42 14.04 -18.31
N HIS A 319 -25.07 14.62 -19.32
CA HIS A 319 -24.98 14.15 -20.71
C HIS A 319 -23.55 14.27 -21.27
N PRO A 320 -23.02 13.26 -21.99
CA PRO A 320 -21.67 13.28 -22.54
C PRO A 320 -21.32 14.47 -23.43
N SER A 321 -22.32 15.05 -24.09
CA SER A 321 -22.14 16.25 -24.92
C SER A 321 -21.95 17.55 -24.12
N ASN A 322 -22.34 17.57 -22.84
CA ASN A 322 -22.32 18.76 -22.00
C ASN A 322 -21.11 18.75 -21.07
N THR A 323 -19.92 18.87 -21.66
CA THR A 323 -18.64 18.85 -20.92
C THR A 323 -18.33 20.21 -20.29
N GLY A 324 -17.99 20.22 -19.01
CA GLY A 324 -17.60 21.44 -18.28
C GLY A 324 -16.96 21.13 -16.92
N GLU A 325 -16.46 22.16 -16.24
CA GLU A 325 -15.80 22.04 -14.92
C GLU A 325 -16.71 21.36 -13.86
N PHE A 326 -18.04 21.51 -13.99
CA PHE A 326 -19.04 20.93 -13.08
C PHE A 326 -19.16 19.40 -13.17
N GLN A 327 -18.73 18.75 -14.27
CA GLN A 327 -18.97 17.31 -14.44
C GLN A 327 -18.26 16.46 -13.38
N THR A 328 -17.04 16.83 -13.00
CA THR A 328 -16.28 16.11 -11.98
C THR A 328 -16.99 16.14 -10.64
N GLU A 329 -17.50 17.32 -10.24
CA GLU A 329 -18.24 17.50 -8.99
C GLU A 329 -19.58 16.72 -9.01
N LEU A 330 -20.32 16.77 -10.12
CA LEU A 330 -21.60 16.09 -10.25
C LEU A 330 -21.48 14.55 -10.23
N ILE A 331 -20.48 13.97 -10.90
CA ILE A 331 -20.28 12.51 -10.91
C ILE A 331 -19.72 12.05 -9.56
N SER A 332 -18.82 12.84 -8.96
CA SER A 332 -18.34 12.61 -7.59
C SER A 332 -19.51 12.63 -6.59
N PHE A 333 -20.47 13.55 -6.74
CA PHE A 333 -21.69 13.58 -5.95
C PHE A 333 -22.49 12.27 -6.05
N LEU A 334 -22.71 11.73 -7.25
CA LEU A 334 -23.40 10.43 -7.41
C LEU A 334 -22.66 9.27 -6.72
N SER A 335 -21.34 9.19 -6.90
CA SER A 335 -20.53 8.10 -6.33
C SER A 335 -20.54 8.17 -4.80
N ILE A 336 -20.26 9.35 -4.22
CA ILE A 336 -20.20 9.54 -2.76
C ILE A 336 -21.59 9.40 -2.13
N LEU A 337 -22.66 9.87 -2.77
CA LEU A 337 -24.04 9.69 -2.31
C LEU A 337 -24.40 8.19 -2.26
N SER A 338 -24.08 7.45 -3.33
CA SER A 338 -24.32 6.00 -3.40
C SER A 338 -23.50 5.25 -2.34
N GLN A 339 -22.23 5.62 -2.17
CA GLN A 339 -21.36 5.03 -1.16
C GLN A 339 -21.92 5.25 0.26
N THR A 340 -22.32 6.47 0.57
CA THR A 340 -22.81 6.85 1.90
C THR A 340 -24.14 6.15 2.22
N PHE A 341 -25.01 5.99 1.22
CA PHE A 341 -26.25 5.23 1.36
C PHE A 341 -25.98 3.74 1.61
N VAL A 342 -25.03 3.13 0.89
CA VAL A 342 -24.57 1.75 1.15
C VAL A 342 -24.00 1.61 2.56
N ASP A 343 -23.21 2.58 3.02
CA ASP A 343 -22.65 2.58 4.36
C ASP A 343 -23.77 2.67 5.43
N ARG A 344 -24.82 3.49 5.21
CA ARG A 344 -26.00 3.55 6.10
C ARG A 344 -26.74 2.21 6.16
N VAL A 345 -27.09 1.64 5.01
CA VAL A 345 -27.78 0.33 4.95
C VAL A 345 -26.95 -0.75 5.64
N TYR A 346 -25.62 -0.71 5.47
CA TYR A 346 -24.72 -1.61 6.17
C TYR A 346 -24.79 -1.42 7.69
N PHE A 347 -24.66 -0.20 8.20
CA PHE A 347 -24.69 0.04 9.65
C PHE A 347 -26.03 -0.30 10.31
N GLU A 348 -27.15 -0.08 9.61
CA GLU A 348 -28.50 -0.43 10.12
C GLU A 348 -28.76 -1.94 10.15
N ARG A 349 -28.19 -2.68 9.19
CA ARG A 349 -28.41 -4.14 9.04
C ARG A 349 -27.33 -4.98 9.70
N ALA A 350 -26.15 -4.43 9.96
CA ALA A 350 -25.05 -5.16 10.57
C ALA A 350 -25.34 -5.47 12.05
N SER A 351 -25.04 -6.70 12.47
CA SER A 351 -25.22 -7.17 13.84
C SER A 351 -24.31 -6.51 14.88
N HIS A 352 -23.32 -5.71 14.45
CA HIS A 352 -22.33 -5.07 15.31
C HIS A 352 -22.28 -3.56 14.99
N SER A 353 -23.30 -2.80 15.43
CA SER A 353 -23.39 -1.36 15.23
C SER A 353 -22.33 -0.58 16.04
N LEU A 354 -22.05 0.65 15.61
CA LEU A 354 -21.32 1.61 16.45
C LEU A 354 -22.19 1.90 17.66
N TRP A 355 -21.63 2.01 18.87
CA TRP A 355 -22.44 2.18 20.09
C TRP A 355 -23.35 3.43 20.06
N TYR A 356 -22.98 4.46 19.29
CA TYR A 356 -23.80 5.67 19.09
C TYR A 356 -24.73 5.60 17.87
N PHE A 357 -24.51 4.69 16.92
CA PHE A 357 -25.29 4.59 15.68
C PHE A 357 -26.38 3.52 15.83
N ASN A 358 -27.47 3.88 16.50
CA ASN A 358 -28.62 3.01 16.72
C ASN A 358 -29.92 3.75 16.36
N PRO A 359 -30.27 3.82 15.06
CA PRO A 359 -31.52 4.45 14.65
C PRO A 359 -32.73 3.65 15.16
N PRO A 360 -33.82 4.34 15.58
CA PRO A 360 -35.08 3.69 15.93
C PRO A 360 -35.60 2.82 14.79
N GLU A 361 -36.28 1.72 15.11
CA GLU A 361 -36.80 0.79 14.08
C GLU A 361 -37.72 1.46 13.05
N SER A 362 -38.48 2.48 13.47
CA SER A 362 -39.35 3.27 12.59
C SER A 362 -38.61 4.08 11.52
N HIS A 363 -37.32 4.37 11.73
CA HIS A 363 -36.50 5.20 10.84
C HIS A 363 -35.41 4.41 10.10
N ARG A 364 -35.40 3.07 10.25
CA ARG A 364 -34.53 2.21 9.45
C ARG A 364 -35.04 2.14 8.01
N LEU A 365 -34.11 2.07 7.06
CA LEU A 365 -34.42 2.06 5.63
C LEU A 365 -35.18 0.80 5.24
N ARG A 366 -36.39 1.00 4.69
CA ARG A 366 -37.23 -0.07 4.14
C ARG A 366 -36.73 -0.49 2.76
N ASN A 367 -37.10 -1.70 2.35
CA ASN A 367 -36.72 -2.19 1.02
C ASN A 367 -37.28 -1.33 -0.12
N GLU A 368 -38.50 -0.81 0.05
CA GLU A 368 -39.16 0.10 -0.90
C GLU A 368 -38.39 1.43 -1.07
N GLU A 369 -37.90 2.00 0.02
CA GLU A 369 -37.12 3.25 0.00
C GLU A 369 -35.75 3.06 -0.68
N ILE A 370 -35.17 1.87 -0.54
CA ILE A 370 -33.93 1.49 -1.25
C ILE A 370 -34.20 1.34 -2.75
N ASP A 371 -35.33 0.72 -3.14
CA ASP A 371 -35.74 0.62 -4.54
C ASP A 371 -35.96 1.99 -5.16
N GLU A 372 -36.65 2.87 -4.43
CA GLU A 372 -36.90 4.25 -4.86
C GLU A 372 -35.60 5.03 -5.02
N PHE A 373 -34.67 4.96 -4.06
CA PHE A 373 -33.37 5.59 -4.13
C PHE A 373 -32.58 5.13 -5.37
N VAL A 374 -32.51 3.82 -5.62
CA VAL A 374 -31.79 3.27 -6.77
C VAL A 374 -32.42 3.77 -8.08
N ASN A 375 -33.74 3.80 -8.18
CA ASN A 375 -34.44 4.30 -9.37
C ASN A 375 -34.19 5.80 -9.62
N CYS A 376 -34.09 6.62 -8.56
CA CYS A 376 -33.77 8.04 -8.71
C CYS A 376 -32.39 8.28 -9.34
N LEU A 377 -31.37 7.51 -8.95
CA LEU A 377 -29.99 7.71 -9.43
C LEU A 377 -29.68 6.98 -10.75
N LYS A 378 -30.40 5.90 -11.06
CA LYS A 378 -30.13 4.98 -12.17
C LYS A 378 -29.92 5.70 -13.51
N GLU A 379 -30.81 6.61 -13.89
CA GLU A 379 -30.73 7.28 -15.18
C GLU A 379 -29.48 8.17 -15.29
N CYS A 380 -29.21 8.99 -14.28
CA CYS A 380 -28.02 9.85 -14.25
C CYS A 380 -26.73 9.02 -14.25
N ALA A 381 -26.71 7.89 -13.52
CA ALA A 381 -25.57 6.97 -13.52
C ALA A 381 -25.31 6.37 -14.91
N PHE A 382 -26.35 5.91 -15.62
CA PHE A 382 -26.22 5.32 -16.95
C PHE A 382 -25.77 6.32 -18.02
N ILE A 383 -26.28 7.55 -17.96
CA ILE A 383 -25.79 8.63 -18.82
C ILE A 383 -24.31 8.92 -18.54
N SER A 384 -23.92 8.91 -17.25
CA SER A 384 -22.57 9.25 -16.82
C SER A 384 -21.50 8.25 -17.26
N ILE A 385 -21.86 6.99 -17.49
CA ILE A 385 -20.92 5.95 -17.96
C ILE A 385 -20.33 6.32 -19.32
N PHE A 386 -21.03 7.10 -20.16
CA PHE A 386 -20.53 7.49 -21.47
C PHE A 386 -19.68 8.78 -21.46
N ASN A 387 -19.35 9.31 -20.27
CA ASN A 387 -18.51 10.50 -20.14
C ASN A 387 -17.03 10.16 -20.41
N LYS A 388 -16.35 11.04 -21.16
CA LYS A 388 -14.99 10.80 -21.66
C LYS A 388 -13.91 10.72 -20.56
N ASN A 389 -14.07 11.45 -19.46
CA ASN A 389 -12.99 11.67 -18.47
C ASN A 389 -13.27 11.07 -17.08
N HIS A 390 -14.47 10.51 -16.84
CA HIS A 390 -14.93 10.14 -15.49
C HIS A 390 -15.62 8.77 -15.46
N LEU A 391 -15.18 7.85 -16.33
CA LEU A 391 -15.70 6.48 -16.41
C LEU A 391 -15.64 5.79 -15.03
N ASP A 392 -14.50 5.91 -14.34
CA ASP A 392 -14.25 5.20 -13.09
C ASP A 392 -15.30 5.55 -12.02
N LEU A 393 -15.54 6.84 -11.76
CA LEU A 393 -16.52 7.29 -10.77
C LEU A 393 -17.97 6.90 -11.14
N ALA A 394 -18.29 6.89 -12.43
CA ALA A 394 -19.60 6.43 -12.91
C ALA A 394 -19.77 4.90 -12.73
N ALA A 395 -18.71 4.13 -12.99
CA ALA A 395 -18.66 2.70 -12.74
C ALA A 395 -18.75 2.38 -11.24
N GLU A 396 -18.09 3.15 -10.38
CA GLU A 396 -18.22 3.04 -8.91
C GLU A 396 -19.65 3.29 -8.44
N THR A 397 -20.32 4.31 -9.00
CA THR A 397 -21.73 4.59 -8.71
C THR A 397 -22.59 3.37 -9.05
N CYS A 398 -22.45 2.82 -10.25
CA CYS A 398 -23.18 1.62 -10.67
C CYS A 398 -22.83 0.40 -9.82
N HIS A 399 -21.57 0.26 -9.40
CA HIS A 399 -21.14 -0.78 -8.46
C HIS A 399 -21.91 -0.66 -7.14
N TYR A 400 -21.96 0.52 -6.50
CA TYR A 400 -22.71 0.71 -5.25
C TYR A 400 -24.22 0.48 -5.42
N LEU A 401 -24.83 0.99 -6.49
CA LEU A 401 -26.25 0.75 -6.77
C LEU A 401 -26.55 -0.73 -7.00
N SER A 402 -25.67 -1.46 -7.70
CA SER A 402 -25.81 -2.90 -7.91
C SER A 402 -25.63 -3.72 -6.62
N GLN A 403 -24.87 -3.23 -5.62
CA GLN A 403 -24.82 -3.86 -4.30
C GLN A 403 -26.16 -3.78 -3.58
N LEU A 404 -26.89 -2.66 -3.75
CA LEU A 404 -28.22 -2.45 -3.15
C LEU A 404 -29.30 -3.27 -3.88
N ARG A 405 -29.38 -3.13 -5.21
CA ARG A 405 -30.40 -3.75 -6.07
C ARG A 405 -29.81 -4.19 -7.42
N PRO A 406 -29.22 -5.40 -7.49
CA PRO A 406 -28.63 -5.89 -8.73
C PRO A 406 -29.66 -6.06 -9.86
N GLN A 407 -30.90 -6.47 -9.52
CA GLN A 407 -31.99 -6.66 -10.48
C GLN A 407 -32.37 -5.40 -11.28
N LEU A 408 -32.13 -4.20 -10.74
CA LEU A 408 -32.47 -2.93 -11.40
C LEU A 408 -31.33 -2.40 -12.27
N ILE A 409 -30.09 -2.85 -12.04
CA ILE A 409 -28.87 -2.29 -12.63
C ILE A 409 -28.22 -3.23 -13.64
N VAL A 410 -28.04 -4.51 -13.29
CA VAL A 410 -27.28 -5.47 -14.10
C VAL A 410 -28.00 -5.79 -15.43
N PRO A 411 -29.29 -6.20 -15.46
CA PRO A 411 -29.94 -6.57 -16.72
C PRO A 411 -29.96 -5.44 -17.78
N PRO A 412 -30.31 -4.18 -17.44
CA PRO A 412 -30.27 -3.09 -18.41
C PRO A 412 -28.87 -2.82 -18.98
N LEU A 413 -27.81 -2.95 -18.17
CA LEU A 413 -26.43 -2.78 -18.65
C LEU A 413 -26.02 -3.90 -19.60
N VAL A 414 -26.47 -5.14 -19.33
CA VAL A 414 -26.24 -6.30 -20.20
C VAL A 414 -26.97 -6.14 -21.54
N GLU A 415 -28.22 -5.67 -21.54
CA GLU A 415 -28.96 -5.36 -22.78
C GLU A 415 -28.28 -4.24 -23.59
N LEU A 416 -27.82 -3.19 -22.92
CA LEU A 416 -27.04 -2.11 -23.54
C LEU A 416 -25.72 -2.62 -24.11
N LEU A 417 -25.07 -3.60 -23.47
CA LEU A 417 -23.85 -4.20 -23.99
C LEU A 417 -24.11 -4.97 -25.28
N PHE A 418 -25.09 -5.88 -25.29
CA PHE A 418 -25.40 -6.68 -26.48
C PHE A 418 -25.74 -5.79 -27.68
N SER A 419 -26.54 -4.74 -27.48
CA SER A 419 -26.81 -3.75 -28.54
C SER A 419 -25.58 -2.96 -28.98
N SER A 420 -24.58 -2.78 -28.11
CA SER A 420 -23.33 -2.10 -28.45
C SER A 420 -22.33 -3.00 -29.16
N ILE A 421 -22.38 -4.32 -28.94
CA ILE A 421 -21.54 -5.31 -29.66
C ILE A 421 -21.95 -5.37 -31.13
N ASP A 422 -23.26 -5.32 -31.42
CA ASP A 422 -23.78 -5.30 -32.78
C ASP A 422 -23.47 -3.98 -33.52
N ASN A 423 -23.25 -2.89 -32.77
CA ASN A 423 -22.99 -1.57 -33.31
C ASN A 423 -21.48 -1.28 -33.47
N MET A 424 -20.97 -1.46 -34.68
CA MET A 424 -19.56 -1.19 -35.02
C MET A 424 -19.19 0.29 -35.12
N ILE A 425 -20.15 1.22 -35.07
CA ILE A 425 -19.92 2.66 -35.32
C ILE A 425 -19.43 3.38 -34.05
N GLU A 426 -19.82 2.91 -32.86
CA GLU A 426 -19.58 3.60 -31.58
C GLU A 426 -18.74 2.75 -30.60
N PRO A 427 -17.44 2.52 -30.87
CA PRO A 427 -16.59 1.61 -30.08
C PRO A 427 -16.40 2.06 -28.63
N HIS A 428 -16.53 3.36 -28.35
CA HIS A 428 -16.46 3.92 -27.00
C HIS A 428 -17.59 3.43 -26.08
N ARG A 429 -18.76 3.04 -26.64
CA ARG A 429 -19.87 2.50 -25.84
C ARG A 429 -19.55 1.12 -25.29
N PHE A 430 -18.98 0.26 -26.13
CA PHE A 430 -18.53 -1.07 -25.73
C PHE A 430 -17.53 -0.99 -24.58
N THR A 431 -16.48 -0.18 -24.73
CA THR A 431 -15.43 -0.03 -23.71
C THR A 431 -15.99 0.53 -22.39
N SER A 432 -16.90 1.50 -22.47
CA SER A 432 -17.50 2.11 -21.27
C SER A 432 -18.39 1.12 -20.49
N ILE A 433 -19.23 0.35 -21.19
CA ILE A 433 -20.16 -0.61 -20.54
C ILE A 433 -19.39 -1.80 -19.97
N ILE A 434 -18.40 -2.34 -20.71
CA ILE A 434 -17.56 -3.44 -20.20
C ILE A 434 -16.76 -2.99 -18.97
N GLY A 435 -16.18 -1.78 -19.01
CA GLY A 435 -15.48 -1.22 -17.85
C GLY A 435 -16.39 -1.13 -16.62
N CYS A 436 -17.65 -0.72 -16.80
CA CYS A 436 -18.64 -0.71 -15.72
C CYS A 436 -18.97 -2.11 -15.20
N LEU A 437 -19.24 -3.07 -16.09
CA LEU A 437 -19.56 -4.46 -15.71
C LEU A 437 -18.38 -5.16 -15.03
N ALA A 438 -17.14 -4.85 -15.42
CA ALA A 438 -15.92 -5.32 -14.77
C ALA A 438 -15.79 -4.82 -13.32
N GLY A 439 -16.46 -3.72 -12.98
CA GLY A 439 -16.58 -3.20 -11.62
C GLY A 439 -17.58 -3.94 -10.74
N MET A 440 -18.52 -4.71 -11.30
CA MET A 440 -19.59 -5.42 -10.56
C MET A 440 -19.63 -6.94 -10.78
N PRO A 441 -18.47 -7.64 -10.80
CA PRO A 441 -18.42 -9.05 -11.20
C PRO A 441 -19.17 -9.95 -10.21
N ARG A 442 -19.16 -9.60 -8.92
CA ARG A 442 -19.78 -10.39 -7.86
C ARG A 442 -21.31 -10.39 -7.93
N GLN A 443 -21.89 -9.27 -8.36
CA GLN A 443 -23.33 -9.10 -8.54
C GLN A 443 -23.84 -9.91 -9.73
N ILE A 444 -23.00 -10.11 -10.74
CA ILE A 444 -23.30 -10.94 -11.91
C ILE A 444 -23.25 -12.43 -11.53
N VAL A 445 -22.18 -12.89 -10.88
CA VAL A 445 -21.94 -14.33 -10.69
C VAL A 445 -22.68 -14.97 -9.50
N ARG A 446 -23.16 -14.17 -8.54
CA ARG A 446 -23.76 -14.68 -7.29
C ARG A 446 -25.28 -14.72 -7.40
N GLN A 447 -25.88 -15.88 -7.16
CA GLN A 447 -27.33 -15.97 -6.95
C GLN A 447 -27.71 -15.36 -5.61
N THR A 448 -28.73 -14.50 -5.62
CA THR A 448 -29.38 -13.96 -4.42
C THR A 448 -30.88 -14.21 -4.51
N PRO A 449 -31.61 -14.24 -3.38
CA PRO A 449 -33.06 -14.40 -3.41
C PRO A 449 -33.76 -13.35 -4.30
N ASP A 450 -33.26 -12.12 -4.26
CA ASP A 450 -33.82 -10.99 -5.02
C ASP A 450 -33.39 -11.00 -6.50
N PHE A 451 -32.22 -11.56 -6.81
CA PHE A 451 -31.68 -11.69 -8.16
C PHE A 451 -31.06 -13.07 -8.40
N SER A 452 -31.88 -13.97 -8.92
CA SER A 452 -31.51 -15.37 -9.22
C SER A 452 -30.94 -15.56 -10.63
N GLN A 453 -31.34 -14.72 -11.58
CA GLN A 453 -30.96 -14.84 -13.01
C GLN A 453 -29.51 -14.44 -13.31
N GLY A 454 -28.78 -13.78 -12.41
CA GLY A 454 -27.45 -13.23 -12.70
C GLY A 454 -26.47 -14.23 -13.33
N GLN A 455 -26.47 -15.47 -12.86
CA GLN A 455 -25.57 -16.52 -13.35
C GLN A 455 -25.83 -16.91 -14.81
N THR A 456 -27.05 -16.78 -15.32
CA THR A 456 -27.38 -17.15 -16.71
C THR A 456 -26.69 -16.22 -17.70
N PHE A 457 -26.34 -14.99 -17.30
CA PHE A 457 -25.62 -14.03 -18.14
C PHE A 457 -24.12 -14.33 -18.26
N VAL A 458 -23.52 -15.08 -17.32
CA VAL A 458 -22.06 -15.23 -17.21
C VAL A 458 -21.44 -15.78 -18.50
N LEU A 459 -21.86 -16.96 -18.94
CA LEU A 459 -21.29 -17.61 -20.13
C LEU A 459 -21.62 -16.87 -21.45
N PRO A 460 -22.86 -16.41 -21.69
CA PRO A 460 -23.18 -15.57 -22.83
C PRO A 460 -22.30 -14.32 -22.91
N LEU A 461 -22.06 -13.63 -21.78
CA LEU A 461 -21.18 -12.46 -21.71
C LEU A 461 -19.72 -12.81 -21.99
N LEU A 462 -19.21 -13.89 -21.39
CA LEU A 462 -17.82 -14.30 -21.62
C LEU A 462 -17.55 -14.57 -23.11
N ILE A 463 -18.49 -15.23 -23.80
CA ILE A 463 -18.37 -15.54 -25.23
C ILE A 463 -18.55 -14.29 -26.10
N SER A 464 -19.54 -13.44 -25.81
CA SER A 464 -19.88 -12.29 -26.66
C SER A 464 -18.81 -11.20 -26.66
N VAL A 465 -17.99 -11.12 -25.61
CA VAL A 465 -16.95 -10.10 -25.45
C VAL A 465 -15.61 -10.54 -26.08
N LEU A 466 -15.44 -11.82 -26.45
CA LEU A 466 -14.20 -12.31 -27.10
C LEU A 466 -13.77 -11.53 -28.36
N PRO A 467 -14.67 -11.06 -29.25
CA PRO A 467 -14.31 -10.18 -30.37
C PRO A 467 -13.74 -8.82 -29.94
N GLY A 468 -13.82 -8.47 -28.66
CA GLY A 468 -13.16 -7.31 -28.06
C GLY A 468 -11.64 -7.47 -27.91
N ILE A 469 -11.11 -8.69 -28.01
CA ILE A 469 -9.67 -8.96 -28.11
C ILE A 469 -9.24 -8.69 -29.56
N ASP A 470 -8.74 -7.48 -29.78
CA ASP A 470 -8.34 -6.95 -31.08
C ASP A 470 -6.90 -6.40 -30.98
N ALA A 471 -6.01 -6.90 -31.85
CA ALA A 471 -4.62 -6.45 -31.90
C ALA A 471 -4.49 -4.95 -32.26
N ASN A 472 -5.50 -4.38 -32.93
CA ASN A 472 -5.48 -2.99 -33.38
C ASN A 472 -6.04 -1.99 -32.35
N ASP A 473 -6.77 -2.44 -31.33
CA ASP A 473 -7.37 -1.58 -30.30
C ASP A 473 -6.94 -2.02 -28.90
N PHE A 474 -5.83 -1.42 -28.45
CA PHE A 474 -5.27 -1.66 -27.12
C PHE A 474 -6.28 -1.45 -25.99
N LYS A 475 -7.08 -0.38 -26.05
CA LYS A 475 -8.00 -0.01 -24.97
C LYS A 475 -9.15 -1.01 -24.89
N LYS A 476 -9.70 -1.41 -26.03
CA LYS A 476 -10.76 -2.43 -26.11
C LYS A 476 -10.27 -3.78 -25.61
N THR A 477 -9.06 -4.18 -25.99
CA THR A 477 -8.43 -5.42 -25.56
C THR A 477 -8.15 -5.43 -24.05
N SER A 478 -7.58 -4.35 -23.51
CA SER A 478 -7.27 -4.25 -22.08
C SER A 478 -8.53 -4.32 -21.21
N ILE A 479 -9.56 -3.55 -21.52
CA ILE A 479 -10.84 -3.57 -20.79
C ILE A 479 -11.52 -4.93 -20.90
N THR A 480 -11.42 -5.59 -22.05
CA THR A 480 -11.92 -6.96 -22.25
C THR A 480 -11.21 -7.95 -21.32
N PHE A 481 -9.87 -7.95 -21.25
CA PHE A 481 -9.14 -8.82 -20.31
C PHE A 481 -9.46 -8.50 -18.86
N GLN A 482 -9.60 -7.22 -18.49
CA GLN A 482 -10.00 -6.83 -17.14
C GLN A 482 -11.38 -7.41 -16.76
N PHE A 483 -12.36 -7.32 -17.67
CA PHE A 483 -13.68 -7.93 -17.46
C PHE A 483 -13.64 -9.45 -17.35
N LEU A 484 -12.95 -10.11 -18.30
CA LEU A 484 -12.80 -11.56 -18.29
C LEU A 484 -12.16 -12.02 -16.98
N ASN A 485 -11.03 -11.40 -16.59
CA ASN A 485 -10.35 -11.71 -15.35
C ASN A 485 -11.25 -11.45 -14.12
N ALA A 486 -12.03 -10.37 -14.13
CA ALA A 486 -12.93 -10.00 -13.04
C ALA A 486 -13.95 -11.12 -12.74
N ILE A 487 -14.55 -11.69 -13.79
CA ILE A 487 -15.53 -12.78 -13.71
C ILE A 487 -14.85 -14.13 -13.43
N LEU A 488 -13.77 -14.45 -14.14
CA LEU A 488 -13.08 -15.74 -14.07
C LEU A 488 -12.47 -16.01 -12.68
N MET A 489 -12.08 -14.96 -11.96
CA MET A 489 -11.64 -15.08 -10.56
C MET A 489 -12.76 -15.42 -9.56
N LEU A 490 -14.03 -15.31 -9.97
CA LEU A 490 -15.20 -15.58 -9.13
C LEU A 490 -16.01 -16.82 -9.53
N ILE A 491 -15.58 -17.55 -10.55
CA ILE A 491 -16.25 -18.78 -11.02
C ILE A 491 -15.29 -19.96 -11.07
N THR A 492 -15.86 -21.16 -11.15
CA THR A 492 -15.13 -22.41 -11.42
C THR A 492 -15.41 -22.87 -12.85
N CYS A 493 -14.37 -23.07 -13.65
CA CYS A 493 -14.47 -23.54 -15.03
C CYS A 493 -14.58 -25.07 -15.05
N VAL A 494 -15.80 -25.59 -14.86
CA VAL A 494 -16.10 -27.01 -14.74
C VAL A 494 -17.37 -27.32 -15.50
N ASP A 495 -17.36 -28.34 -16.35
CA ASP A 495 -18.57 -28.86 -16.98
C ASP A 495 -19.42 -29.61 -15.95
N CYS A 496 -20.48 -28.96 -15.51
CA CYS A 496 -21.47 -29.45 -14.55
C CYS A 496 -22.75 -29.96 -15.23
N SER A 497 -22.77 -30.12 -16.56
CA SER A 497 -23.98 -30.49 -17.32
C SER A 497 -24.60 -31.83 -16.88
N SER A 498 -23.76 -32.81 -16.51
CA SER A 498 -24.20 -34.10 -15.99
C SER A 498 -24.87 -34.03 -14.61
N ALA A 499 -24.74 -32.91 -13.89
CA ALA A 499 -25.43 -32.69 -12.61
C ALA A 499 -26.95 -32.72 -12.76
N VAL A 500 -27.47 -32.32 -13.93
CA VAL A 500 -28.92 -32.29 -14.23
C VAL A 500 -29.55 -33.68 -14.19
N HIS A 501 -28.76 -34.72 -14.50
CA HIS A 501 -29.22 -36.11 -14.48
C HIS A 501 -28.99 -36.81 -13.13
N THR A 502 -28.09 -36.29 -12.29
CA THR A 502 -27.65 -36.94 -11.05
C THR A 502 -28.27 -36.32 -9.80
N ARG A 503 -28.60 -35.02 -9.82
CA ARG A 503 -29.17 -34.28 -8.70
C ARG A 503 -30.66 -34.01 -8.89
N ASN A 504 -31.43 -34.12 -7.81
CA ASN A 504 -32.87 -33.83 -7.79
C ASN A 504 -33.22 -32.47 -7.16
N ASP A 505 -32.25 -31.78 -6.55
CA ASP A 505 -32.43 -30.52 -5.79
C ASP A 505 -32.12 -29.24 -6.59
N LEU A 506 -32.06 -29.34 -7.92
CA LEU A 506 -31.72 -28.23 -8.81
C LEU A 506 -32.95 -27.38 -9.16
N SER A 507 -32.85 -26.07 -8.99
CA SER A 507 -33.81 -25.10 -9.54
C SER A 507 -33.76 -25.04 -11.07
N GLU A 508 -34.78 -24.48 -11.73
CA GLU A 508 -34.80 -24.33 -13.19
C GLU A 508 -33.61 -23.50 -13.70
N ILE A 509 -33.26 -22.42 -12.99
CA ILE A 509 -32.12 -21.57 -13.29
C ILE A 509 -30.80 -22.34 -13.13
N GLU A 510 -30.65 -23.12 -12.04
CA GLU A 510 -29.46 -23.95 -11.86
C GLU A 510 -29.33 -25.02 -12.96
N LYS A 511 -30.44 -25.60 -13.43
CA LYS A 511 -30.42 -26.54 -14.57
C LYS A 511 -29.93 -25.85 -15.83
N GLU A 512 -30.45 -24.66 -16.14
CA GLU A 512 -30.02 -23.87 -17.29
C GLU A 512 -28.52 -23.52 -17.21
N VAL A 513 -28.06 -23.05 -16.06
CA VAL A 513 -26.64 -22.73 -15.82
C VAL A 513 -25.78 -23.98 -15.97
N CYS A 514 -26.15 -25.12 -15.35
CA CYS A 514 -25.44 -26.39 -15.50
C CYS A 514 -25.34 -26.81 -16.98
N LEU A 515 -26.42 -26.75 -17.75
CA LEU A 515 -26.38 -27.08 -19.18
C LEU A 515 -25.47 -26.13 -19.97
N SER A 516 -25.46 -24.84 -19.62
CA SER A 516 -24.59 -23.86 -20.28
C SER A 516 -23.09 -24.15 -20.05
N THR A 517 -22.72 -24.77 -18.92
CA THR A 517 -21.30 -25.05 -18.59
C THR A 517 -20.58 -25.98 -19.58
N THR A 518 -21.31 -26.71 -20.42
CA THR A 518 -20.75 -27.46 -21.57
C THR A 518 -19.89 -26.58 -22.47
N LYS A 519 -20.23 -25.30 -22.61
CA LYS A 519 -19.55 -24.33 -23.49
C LYS A 519 -18.22 -23.82 -22.93
N PHE A 520 -17.80 -24.21 -21.71
CA PHE A 520 -16.53 -23.74 -21.14
C PHE A 520 -15.32 -24.17 -21.98
N GLU A 521 -15.32 -25.40 -22.50
CA GLU A 521 -14.22 -25.89 -23.35
C GLU A 521 -14.10 -25.06 -24.63
N ASP A 522 -15.23 -24.83 -25.31
CA ASP A 522 -15.29 -24.00 -26.52
C ASP A 522 -14.84 -22.56 -26.25
N PHE A 523 -15.35 -21.95 -25.19
CA PHE A 523 -14.97 -20.59 -24.78
C PHE A 523 -13.46 -20.46 -24.52
N ILE A 524 -12.88 -21.36 -23.72
CA ILE A 524 -11.46 -21.32 -23.39
C ILE A 524 -10.60 -21.60 -24.63
N SER A 525 -11.03 -22.54 -25.46
CA SER A 525 -10.36 -22.88 -26.73
C SER A 525 -10.31 -21.67 -27.68
N GLU A 526 -11.43 -20.96 -27.84
CA GLU A 526 -11.52 -19.77 -28.68
C GLU A 526 -10.76 -18.58 -28.10
N LEU A 527 -10.82 -18.38 -26.78
CA LEU A 527 -10.01 -17.38 -26.08
C LEU A 527 -8.51 -17.60 -26.36
N LEU A 528 -8.02 -18.83 -26.21
CA LEU A 528 -6.62 -19.14 -26.50
C LEU A 528 -6.26 -18.92 -27.97
N ASN A 529 -7.13 -19.29 -28.91
CA ASN A 529 -6.90 -19.05 -30.33
C ASN A 529 -6.77 -17.54 -30.64
N ARG A 530 -7.65 -16.71 -30.06
CA ARG A 530 -7.61 -15.24 -30.17
C ARG A 530 -6.31 -14.67 -29.61
N ILE A 531 -5.87 -15.19 -28.46
CA ILE A 531 -4.61 -14.79 -27.83
C ILE A 531 -3.43 -15.15 -28.74
N PHE A 532 -3.40 -16.35 -29.31
CA PHE A 532 -2.34 -16.77 -30.22
C PHE A 532 -2.30 -15.92 -31.50
N GLN A 533 -3.46 -15.63 -32.09
CA GLN A 533 -3.57 -14.73 -33.24
C GLN A 533 -3.06 -13.32 -32.91
N MET A 534 -3.41 -12.79 -31.74
CA MET A 534 -2.93 -11.49 -31.29
C MET A 534 -1.42 -11.51 -31.07
N THR A 535 -0.86 -12.57 -30.47
CA THR A 535 0.59 -12.68 -30.30
C THR A 535 1.32 -12.75 -31.63
N ASP A 536 0.77 -13.46 -32.63
CA ASP A 536 1.35 -13.53 -33.97
C ASP A 536 1.31 -12.16 -34.66
N ALA A 537 0.18 -11.45 -34.59
CA ALA A 537 0.04 -10.09 -35.14
C ALA A 537 1.08 -9.11 -34.55
N LEU A 538 1.28 -9.16 -33.23
CA LEU A 538 2.29 -8.34 -32.54
C LEU A 538 3.73 -8.73 -32.91
N THR A 539 4.00 -9.98 -33.32
CA THR A 539 5.34 -10.34 -33.83
C THR A 539 5.63 -9.69 -35.18
N THR A 540 4.63 -9.62 -36.07
CA THR A 540 4.80 -9.17 -37.45
C THR A 540 5.03 -7.66 -37.59
N GLU A 541 4.44 -6.83 -36.73
CA GLU A 541 4.69 -5.37 -36.75
C GLU A 541 6.14 -4.98 -36.41
N MET A 542 6.95 -5.91 -35.90
CA MET A 542 8.34 -5.66 -35.54
C MET A 542 9.29 -5.51 -36.74
N SER A 543 8.90 -5.95 -37.95
CA SER A 543 9.77 -5.80 -39.13
C SER A 543 9.92 -4.36 -39.59
N ASP A 544 8.94 -3.49 -39.29
CA ASP A 544 8.84 -2.17 -39.91
C ASP A 544 9.20 -1.01 -38.95
N ALA A 545 9.21 -1.23 -37.63
CA ALA A 545 9.26 -0.18 -36.60
C ALA A 545 10.51 -0.18 -35.70
N ILE A 546 11.70 -0.49 -36.24
CA ILE A 546 12.94 -0.57 -35.44
C ILE A 546 13.42 0.79 -34.86
N LEU A 547 12.81 1.93 -35.23
CA LEU A 547 13.35 3.25 -34.88
C LEU A 547 12.53 4.19 -34.00
N ILE A 548 11.30 3.87 -33.55
CA ILE A 548 10.45 4.93 -32.97
C ILE A 548 9.76 4.51 -31.66
N THR A 549 10.11 5.24 -30.58
CA THR A 549 9.44 5.46 -29.28
C THR A 549 9.55 4.41 -28.17
N ASN A 550 9.89 4.89 -26.97
CA ASN A 550 9.86 4.16 -25.69
C ASN A 550 8.43 4.04 -25.10
N GLU A 551 7.42 4.67 -25.70
CA GLU A 551 6.04 4.72 -25.18
C GLU A 551 5.28 3.40 -25.38
N SER A 552 5.47 2.74 -26.54
CA SER A 552 4.88 1.41 -26.85
C SER A 552 5.30 0.30 -25.88
N LYS A 553 6.41 0.46 -25.15
CA LYS A 553 6.89 -0.53 -24.20
C LYS A 553 5.99 -0.70 -22.96
N THR A 554 5.15 0.28 -22.64
CA THR A 554 4.31 0.25 -21.43
C THR A 554 2.98 -0.46 -21.65
N GLU A 555 2.34 -0.16 -22.78
CA GLU A 555 1.08 -0.77 -23.22
C GLU A 555 1.23 -2.29 -23.42
N ASP A 556 2.20 -2.73 -24.23
CA ASP A 556 2.46 -4.16 -24.47
C ASP A 556 2.70 -4.95 -23.17
N GLN A 557 3.38 -4.33 -22.20
CA GLN A 557 3.65 -4.95 -20.90
C GLN A 557 2.38 -5.09 -20.06
N GLN A 558 1.48 -4.11 -20.13
CA GLN A 558 0.20 -4.17 -19.44
C GLN A 558 -0.69 -5.28 -20.00
N ILE A 559 -0.81 -5.39 -21.33
CA ILE A 559 -1.55 -6.51 -21.96
C ILE A 559 -0.96 -7.85 -21.53
N GLY A 560 0.37 -8.01 -21.56
CA GLY A 560 1.01 -9.26 -21.14
C GLY A 560 0.68 -9.67 -19.71
N LEU A 561 0.59 -8.70 -18.79
CA LEU A 561 0.20 -8.95 -17.39
C LEU A 561 -1.29 -9.29 -17.26
N GLU A 562 -2.16 -8.57 -17.95
CA GLU A 562 -3.61 -8.81 -17.96
C GLU A 562 -3.93 -10.20 -18.54
N LEU A 563 -3.23 -10.60 -19.60
CA LEU A 563 -3.29 -11.93 -20.18
C LEU A 563 -2.89 -13.02 -19.22
N ALA A 564 -1.69 -12.89 -18.64
CA ALA A 564 -1.17 -13.86 -17.69
C ALA A 564 -2.10 -14.00 -16.48
N SER A 565 -2.70 -12.90 -16.03
CA SER A 565 -3.69 -12.91 -14.95
C SER A 565 -4.96 -13.68 -15.36
N THR A 566 -5.53 -13.39 -16.53
CA THR A 566 -6.74 -14.04 -17.05
C THR A 566 -6.56 -15.56 -17.16
N ILE A 567 -5.43 -16.00 -17.74
CA ILE A 567 -5.12 -17.42 -17.86
C ILE A 567 -4.84 -18.03 -16.49
N SER A 568 -4.14 -17.35 -15.59
CA SER A 568 -3.95 -17.81 -14.21
C SER A 568 -5.29 -18.03 -13.50
N SER A 569 -6.27 -17.16 -13.73
CA SER A 569 -7.62 -17.27 -13.17
C SER A 569 -8.35 -18.51 -13.69
N ILE A 570 -8.29 -18.78 -15.01
CA ILE A 570 -8.90 -19.98 -15.62
C ILE A 570 -8.25 -21.24 -15.05
N VAL A 571 -6.92 -21.31 -15.15
CA VAL A 571 -6.17 -22.54 -14.90
C VAL A 571 -6.18 -22.89 -13.41
N GLN A 572 -6.30 -21.91 -12.50
CA GLN A 572 -6.49 -22.18 -11.07
C GLN A 572 -7.89 -22.70 -10.77
N GLN A 573 -8.92 -22.25 -11.49
CA GLN A 573 -10.32 -22.57 -11.20
C GLN A 573 -10.92 -23.66 -12.09
N CYS A 574 -10.12 -24.36 -12.89
CA CYS A 574 -10.59 -25.36 -13.84
C CYS A 574 -10.47 -26.82 -13.36
N SER A 575 -11.22 -27.70 -14.01
CA SER A 575 -11.10 -29.15 -13.85
C SER A 575 -9.86 -29.71 -14.58
N LYS A 576 -9.40 -30.91 -14.18
CA LYS A 576 -8.27 -31.61 -14.83
C LYS A 576 -8.38 -31.72 -16.36
N PRO A 577 -9.54 -32.07 -16.96
CA PRO A 577 -9.67 -32.13 -18.42
C PRO A 577 -9.41 -30.78 -19.09
N ILE A 578 -10.00 -29.70 -18.57
CA ILE A 578 -9.82 -28.35 -19.10
C ILE A 578 -8.36 -27.91 -18.92
N PHE A 579 -7.75 -28.18 -17.77
CA PHE A 579 -6.33 -27.92 -17.54
C PHE A 579 -5.44 -28.60 -18.59
N ARG A 580 -5.71 -29.88 -18.87
CA ARG A 580 -4.97 -30.66 -19.86
C ARG A 580 -5.08 -30.06 -21.26
N MET A 581 -6.29 -29.68 -21.67
CA MET A 581 -6.55 -29.02 -22.95
C MET A 581 -5.76 -27.69 -23.07
N VAL A 582 -5.82 -26.84 -22.04
CA VAL A 582 -5.12 -25.55 -22.02
C VAL A 582 -3.61 -25.76 -22.10
N ARG A 583 -3.07 -26.70 -21.31
CA ARG A 583 -1.65 -27.06 -21.34
C ARG A 583 -1.23 -27.52 -22.75
N GLU A 584 -1.96 -28.45 -23.35
CA GLU A 584 -1.61 -29.00 -24.68
C GLU A 584 -1.61 -27.92 -25.77
N LYS A 585 -2.62 -27.05 -25.79
CA LYS A 585 -2.66 -25.90 -26.72
C LYS A 585 -1.47 -24.96 -26.54
N ILE A 586 -1.14 -24.61 -25.28
CA ILE A 586 0.00 -23.73 -24.99
C ILE A 586 1.32 -24.42 -25.36
N THR A 587 1.51 -25.69 -25.00
CA THR A 587 2.73 -26.45 -25.34
C THR A 587 2.93 -26.55 -26.85
N ASN A 588 1.87 -26.83 -27.61
CA ASN A 588 1.93 -26.90 -29.07
C ASN A 588 2.30 -25.55 -29.69
N PHE A 589 1.73 -24.45 -29.17
CA PHE A 589 2.07 -23.10 -29.63
C PHE A 589 3.53 -22.73 -29.34
N LEU A 590 4.04 -23.09 -28.15
CA LEU A 590 5.44 -22.83 -27.76
C LEU A 590 6.45 -23.63 -28.59
N ALA A 591 6.06 -24.80 -29.11
CA ALA A 591 6.93 -25.63 -29.94
C ALA A 591 7.23 -24.95 -31.29
N THR A 592 6.25 -24.24 -31.86
CA THR A 592 6.34 -23.57 -33.17
C THR A 592 6.85 -22.13 -33.10
N TYR A 593 6.94 -21.56 -31.90
CA TYR A 593 7.25 -20.14 -31.71
C TYR A 593 8.75 -19.82 -31.89
N THR A 594 9.04 -18.75 -32.63
CA THR A 594 10.39 -18.17 -32.80
C THR A 594 10.57 -16.99 -31.86
N TYR A 595 11.72 -16.92 -31.18
CA TYR A 595 12.00 -15.90 -30.16
C TYR A 595 11.76 -14.47 -30.63
N SER A 596 10.92 -13.72 -29.89
CA SER A 596 10.90 -12.25 -29.93
C SER A 596 10.94 -11.67 -28.51
N PRO A 597 11.81 -10.68 -28.24
CA PRO A 597 11.98 -10.11 -26.90
C PRO A 597 10.72 -9.39 -26.39
N LYS A 598 9.91 -8.78 -27.28
CA LYS A 598 8.67 -8.08 -26.88
C LYS A 598 7.62 -9.07 -26.35
N ILE A 599 7.44 -10.20 -27.03
CA ILE A 599 6.37 -11.18 -26.75
C ILE A 599 6.81 -12.25 -25.75
N SER A 600 8.12 -12.44 -25.57
CA SER A 600 8.66 -13.36 -24.57
C SER A 600 8.03 -13.16 -23.17
N LYS A 601 7.78 -11.91 -22.75
CA LYS A 601 7.16 -11.58 -21.47
C LYS A 601 5.70 -12.07 -21.35
N LEU A 602 4.95 -12.02 -22.44
CA LEU A 602 3.56 -12.49 -22.49
C LEU A 602 3.53 -14.02 -22.36
N LEU A 603 4.35 -14.71 -23.15
CA LEU A 603 4.40 -16.18 -23.15
C LEU A 603 4.95 -16.76 -21.84
N THR A 604 5.94 -16.10 -21.24
CA THR A 604 6.44 -16.47 -19.89
C THR A 604 5.34 -16.32 -18.83
N GLY A 605 4.47 -15.31 -18.95
CA GLY A 605 3.28 -15.16 -18.11
C GLY A 605 2.30 -16.33 -18.22
N LEU A 606 2.07 -16.87 -19.43
CA LEU A 606 1.22 -18.04 -19.65
C LEU A 606 1.79 -19.30 -18.98
N ILE A 607 3.10 -19.50 -19.08
CA ILE A 607 3.78 -20.64 -18.45
C ILE A 607 3.71 -20.52 -16.92
N HIS A 608 3.91 -19.32 -16.39
CA HIS A 608 3.80 -19.07 -14.95
C HIS A 608 2.41 -19.39 -14.41
N ALA A 609 1.35 -19.09 -15.18
CA ALA A 609 -0.02 -19.47 -14.83
C ALA A 609 -0.20 -21.00 -14.74
N LEU A 610 0.32 -21.76 -15.71
CA LEU A 610 0.28 -23.22 -15.72
C LEU A 610 1.04 -23.84 -14.53
N LEU A 611 2.23 -23.31 -14.24
CA LEU A 611 3.09 -23.79 -13.14
C LEU A 611 2.47 -23.55 -11.77
N LYS A 612 1.86 -22.37 -11.57
CA LYS A 612 1.20 -22.04 -10.31
C LYS A 612 0.00 -22.91 -10.00
N SER A 613 -0.75 -23.33 -11.01
CA SER A 613 -1.92 -24.18 -10.82
C SER A 613 -1.53 -25.65 -10.58
N ASN A 614 -0.77 -26.24 -11.50
CA ASN A 614 -0.34 -27.64 -11.38
C ASN A 614 1.13 -27.81 -11.82
N PRO A 615 2.08 -27.66 -10.88
CA PRO A 615 3.50 -27.72 -11.20
C PRO A 615 3.94 -29.13 -11.63
N VAL A 616 3.39 -30.17 -11.00
CA VAL A 616 3.75 -31.57 -11.27
C VAL A 616 3.46 -31.93 -12.72
N GLU A 617 2.24 -31.64 -13.18
CA GLU A 617 1.82 -31.98 -14.53
C GLU A 617 2.50 -31.10 -15.57
N THR A 618 2.68 -29.80 -15.31
CA THR A 618 3.34 -28.88 -16.24
C THR A 618 4.82 -29.21 -16.44
N LEU A 619 5.57 -29.43 -15.35
CA LEU A 619 7.01 -29.74 -15.41
C LEU A 619 7.28 -31.07 -16.13
N LYS A 620 6.43 -32.08 -15.92
CA LYS A 620 6.59 -33.41 -16.53
C LYS A 620 6.73 -33.37 -18.05
N TYR A 621 6.07 -32.42 -18.72
CA TYR A 621 6.11 -32.30 -20.18
C TYR A 621 7.09 -31.22 -20.64
N LEU A 622 7.03 -30.01 -20.07
CA LEU A 622 7.79 -28.88 -20.59
C LEU A 622 9.27 -28.91 -20.23
N LEU A 623 9.64 -29.39 -19.03
CA LEU A 623 11.04 -29.35 -18.59
C LEU A 623 11.92 -30.34 -19.36
N PRO A 624 11.54 -31.63 -19.54
CA PRO A 624 12.32 -32.56 -20.37
C PRO A 624 12.42 -32.11 -21.84
N GLN A 625 11.33 -31.60 -22.42
CA GLN A 625 11.34 -31.09 -23.80
C GLN A 625 12.29 -29.90 -23.96
N THR A 626 12.28 -28.97 -23.01
CA THR A 626 13.20 -27.82 -23.01
C THR A 626 14.65 -28.28 -22.83
N TYR A 627 14.89 -29.24 -21.94
CA TYR A 627 16.21 -29.85 -21.73
C TYR A 627 16.76 -30.49 -23.01
N GLU A 628 15.99 -31.36 -23.67
CA GLU A 628 16.40 -32.02 -24.91
C GLU A 628 16.67 -31.03 -26.04
N ARG A 629 15.88 -29.96 -26.13
CA ARG A 629 16.05 -28.91 -27.14
C ARG A 629 17.34 -28.12 -26.91
N ILE A 630 17.64 -27.77 -25.66
CA ILE A 630 18.92 -27.13 -25.28
C ILE A 630 20.09 -28.06 -25.58
N GLU A 631 20.01 -29.33 -25.15
CA GLU A 631 21.06 -30.33 -25.39
C GLU A 631 21.33 -30.53 -26.89
N LYS A 632 20.28 -30.58 -27.71
CA LYS A 632 20.40 -30.69 -29.16
C LYS A 632 21.15 -29.50 -29.75
N ILE A 633 20.77 -28.27 -29.38
CA ILE A 633 21.42 -27.04 -29.85
C ILE A 633 22.91 -27.03 -29.44
N LEU A 634 23.20 -27.36 -28.18
CA LEU A 634 24.58 -27.43 -27.67
C LEU A 634 25.41 -28.55 -28.30
N SER A 635 24.79 -29.67 -28.68
CA SER A 635 25.50 -30.79 -29.32
C SER A 635 25.82 -30.55 -30.80
N GLN A 636 25.01 -29.71 -31.47
CA GLN A 636 25.15 -29.39 -32.89
C GLN A 636 26.12 -28.25 -33.16
N SER A 637 26.53 -27.52 -32.12
CA SER A 637 27.35 -26.32 -32.23
C SER A 637 28.72 -26.50 -31.57
N ASP A 638 29.78 -26.20 -32.31
CA ASP A 638 31.12 -26.07 -31.73
C ASP A 638 31.13 -24.97 -30.66
N THR A 639 32.11 -25.02 -29.75
CA THR A 639 32.35 -24.13 -28.60
C THR A 639 32.27 -22.60 -28.84
N LEU A 640 32.05 -22.17 -30.09
CA LEU A 640 31.90 -20.79 -30.55
C LEU A 640 30.60 -20.12 -30.06
N ILE A 641 29.47 -20.84 -29.87
CA ILE A 641 28.21 -20.22 -29.41
C ILE A 641 28.32 -19.63 -27.99
N LEU A 642 29.12 -20.27 -27.13
CA LEU A 642 29.32 -19.78 -25.75
C LEU A 642 30.01 -18.40 -25.71
N ASN A 643 30.83 -18.11 -26.72
CA ASN A 643 31.62 -16.89 -26.83
C ASN A 643 31.08 -15.89 -27.87
N ASP A 644 30.06 -16.25 -28.65
CA ASP A 644 29.47 -15.37 -29.64
C ASP A 644 28.60 -14.28 -28.98
N HIS A 645 28.92 -13.03 -29.28
CA HIS A 645 28.18 -11.87 -28.80
C HIS A 645 26.80 -11.71 -29.46
N LYS A 646 26.55 -12.33 -30.62
CA LYS A 646 25.26 -12.25 -31.32
C LYS A 646 24.21 -13.19 -30.72
N GLY A 647 24.64 -14.27 -30.08
CA GLY A 647 23.78 -15.27 -29.46
C GLY A 647 22.91 -16.06 -30.46
N ASP A 648 22.43 -17.22 -30.04
CA ASP A 648 21.41 -17.96 -30.78
C ASP A 648 20.02 -17.58 -30.22
N PRO A 649 19.08 -17.09 -31.06
CA PRO A 649 17.74 -16.69 -30.61
C PRO A 649 16.92 -17.89 -30.10
N GLU A 650 17.08 -19.08 -30.68
CA GLU A 650 16.39 -20.29 -30.24
C GLU A 650 16.94 -20.75 -28.88
N LEU A 651 18.27 -20.71 -28.69
CA LEU A 651 18.88 -21.00 -27.39
C LEU A 651 18.41 -20.01 -26.33
N THR A 652 18.43 -18.70 -26.65
CA THR A 652 18.00 -17.65 -25.72
C THR A 652 16.56 -17.86 -25.27
N TRP A 653 15.66 -18.22 -26.19
CA TRP A 653 14.29 -18.56 -25.86
C TRP A 653 14.17 -19.79 -24.97
N CYS A 654 14.89 -20.87 -25.28
CA CYS A 654 14.88 -22.07 -24.44
C CYS A 654 15.40 -21.79 -23.03
N LEU A 655 16.40 -20.91 -22.87
CA LEU A 655 16.90 -20.50 -21.55
C LEU A 655 15.90 -19.61 -20.80
N ILE A 656 15.17 -18.74 -21.50
CA ILE A 656 14.08 -17.97 -20.88
C ILE A 656 12.96 -18.90 -20.41
N LEU A 657 12.54 -19.86 -21.25
CA LEU A 657 11.56 -20.88 -20.88
C LEU A 657 12.02 -21.67 -19.65
N PHE A 658 13.26 -22.17 -19.67
CA PHE A 658 13.87 -22.86 -18.55
C PHE A 658 13.84 -22.00 -17.28
N SER A 659 14.17 -20.71 -17.38
CA SER A 659 14.15 -19.80 -16.23
C SER A 659 12.78 -19.68 -15.56
N GLU A 660 11.69 -19.72 -16.33
CA GLU A 660 10.34 -19.67 -15.80
C GLU A 660 9.89 -21.01 -15.22
N LEU A 661 10.30 -22.13 -15.82
CA LEU A 661 9.99 -23.47 -15.29
C LEU A 661 10.54 -23.67 -13.87
N LEU A 662 11.64 -23.00 -13.50
CA LEU A 662 12.19 -23.05 -12.15
C LEU A 662 11.40 -22.21 -11.11
N CYS A 663 10.34 -21.50 -11.51
CA CYS A 663 9.37 -20.89 -10.59
C CYS A 663 8.37 -21.88 -10.00
N ALA A 664 8.44 -23.17 -10.36
CA ALA A 664 7.57 -24.21 -9.84
C ALA A 664 7.77 -24.45 -8.33
N ARG A 665 6.86 -25.23 -7.73
CA ARG A 665 6.94 -25.58 -6.30
C ARG A 665 8.23 -26.35 -5.98
N GLY A 666 8.90 -26.02 -4.87
CA GLY A 666 10.23 -26.54 -4.54
C GLY A 666 10.31 -28.07 -4.57
N ASP A 667 9.37 -28.73 -3.93
CA ASP A 667 9.27 -30.20 -3.80
C ASP A 667 9.24 -30.90 -5.17
N THR A 668 8.58 -30.29 -6.14
CA THR A 668 8.50 -30.82 -7.51
C THR A 668 9.81 -30.65 -8.28
N LEU A 669 10.60 -29.61 -7.98
CA LEU A 669 11.88 -29.35 -8.65
C LEU A 669 13.00 -30.29 -8.19
N VAL A 670 12.92 -30.81 -6.95
CA VAL A 670 13.90 -31.78 -6.42
C VAL A 670 14.01 -33.02 -7.30
N ILE A 671 12.90 -33.47 -7.89
CA ILE A 671 12.85 -34.63 -8.81
C ILE A 671 13.75 -34.44 -10.03
N TYR A 672 13.90 -33.19 -10.50
CA TYR A 672 14.65 -32.83 -11.71
C TYR A 672 16.06 -32.28 -11.43
N LYS A 673 16.56 -32.43 -10.20
CA LYS A 673 17.86 -31.91 -9.74
C LYS A 673 19.01 -32.16 -10.71
N SER A 674 19.14 -33.38 -11.25
CA SER A 674 20.22 -33.76 -12.18
C SER A 674 20.16 -33.00 -13.51
N MET A 675 18.97 -32.87 -14.11
CA MET A 675 18.76 -32.12 -15.35
C MET A 675 19.07 -30.65 -15.17
N ILE A 676 18.62 -30.07 -14.04
CA ILE A 676 18.85 -28.67 -13.69
C ILE A 676 20.36 -28.40 -13.58
N PHE A 677 21.10 -29.20 -12.81
CA PHE A 677 22.55 -29.05 -12.69
C PHE A 677 23.28 -29.17 -14.03
N SER A 678 22.87 -30.11 -14.90
CA SER A 678 23.47 -30.30 -16.23
C SER A 678 23.38 -29.02 -17.07
N ILE A 679 22.20 -28.39 -17.15
CA ILE A 679 22.02 -27.13 -17.89
C ILE A 679 22.88 -26.02 -17.31
N PHE A 680 22.88 -25.84 -15.98
CA PHE A 680 23.71 -24.81 -15.35
C PHE A 680 25.20 -25.04 -15.63
N HIS A 681 25.71 -26.27 -15.52
CA HIS A 681 27.13 -26.54 -15.80
C HIS A 681 27.54 -26.21 -17.23
N ARG A 682 26.65 -26.35 -18.22
CA ARG A 682 26.96 -26.06 -19.63
C ARG A 682 26.73 -24.61 -20.04
N CYS A 683 25.67 -23.98 -19.54
CA CYS A 683 25.20 -22.69 -20.04
C CYS A 683 25.62 -21.47 -19.19
N ILE A 684 26.23 -21.67 -18.00
CA ILE A 684 26.52 -20.57 -17.08
C ILE A 684 27.57 -19.56 -17.60
N HIS A 685 28.46 -20.00 -18.49
CA HIS A 685 29.53 -19.17 -19.02
C HIS A 685 29.18 -18.45 -20.33
N ILE A 686 27.93 -18.52 -20.81
CA ILE A 686 27.48 -17.80 -22.01
C ILE A 686 27.71 -16.30 -21.84
N ILE A 687 28.29 -15.65 -22.85
CA ILE A 687 28.59 -14.21 -22.82
C ILE A 687 27.39 -13.36 -23.27
N HIS A 688 26.57 -13.87 -24.20
CA HIS A 688 25.41 -13.15 -24.74
C HIS A 688 24.50 -12.62 -23.62
N LYS A 689 24.09 -11.34 -23.75
CA LYS A 689 23.46 -10.58 -22.67
C LYS A 689 22.17 -11.22 -22.17
N ASP A 690 21.22 -11.44 -23.07
CA ASP A 690 19.90 -11.91 -22.68
C ASP A 690 19.93 -13.37 -22.22
N SER A 691 20.83 -14.19 -22.79
CA SER A 691 21.00 -15.60 -22.41
C SER A 691 21.57 -15.77 -21.01
N HIS A 692 22.61 -15.00 -20.64
CA HIS A 692 23.16 -15.09 -19.30
C HIS A 692 22.23 -14.44 -18.27
N GLU A 693 21.50 -13.39 -18.64
CA GLU A 693 20.47 -12.80 -17.77
C GLU A 693 19.34 -13.80 -17.51
N ALA A 694 18.91 -14.56 -18.53
CA ALA A 694 17.96 -15.67 -18.37
C ALA A 694 18.50 -16.76 -17.43
N MET A 695 19.77 -17.15 -17.56
CA MET A 695 20.39 -18.14 -16.66
C MET A 695 20.52 -17.62 -15.22
N ALA A 696 20.90 -16.35 -15.04
CA ALA A 696 20.94 -15.73 -13.72
C ALA A 696 19.53 -15.67 -13.12
N LYS A 697 18.51 -15.31 -13.92
CA LYS A 697 17.11 -15.33 -13.50
C LYS A 697 16.65 -16.74 -13.12
N ALA A 698 17.05 -17.77 -13.87
CA ALA A 698 16.78 -19.17 -13.57
C ALA A 698 17.33 -19.55 -12.18
N ALA A 699 18.59 -19.19 -11.89
CA ALA A 699 19.21 -19.46 -10.60
C ALA A 699 18.45 -18.78 -9.44
N LYS A 700 18.07 -17.51 -9.62
CA LYS A 700 17.23 -16.79 -8.64
C LYS A 700 15.89 -17.49 -8.42
N ASN A 701 15.19 -17.84 -9.50
CA ASN A 701 13.87 -18.45 -9.43
C ASN A 701 13.93 -19.80 -8.72
N LEU A 702 14.89 -20.66 -9.08
CA LEU A 702 15.16 -21.93 -8.42
C LEU A 702 15.35 -21.76 -6.91
N LEU A 703 16.27 -20.88 -6.51
CA LEU A 703 16.59 -20.67 -5.10
C LEU A 703 15.40 -20.09 -4.32
N LYS A 704 14.61 -19.20 -4.93
CA LYS A 704 13.37 -18.71 -4.31
C LYS A 704 12.35 -19.83 -4.12
N SER A 705 12.14 -20.66 -5.14
CA SER A 705 11.21 -21.78 -5.10
C SER A 705 11.55 -22.78 -4.00
N LEU A 706 12.85 -23.06 -3.80
CA LEU A 706 13.37 -23.99 -2.79
C LEU A 706 13.42 -23.38 -1.38
N SER A 707 13.52 -22.06 -1.23
CA SER A 707 13.81 -21.44 0.07
C SER A 707 12.72 -20.52 0.64
N TYR A 708 11.70 -20.15 -0.14
CA TYR A 708 10.69 -19.22 0.32
C TYR A 708 9.47 -19.96 0.86
N VAL A 709 8.85 -19.38 1.90
CA VAL A 709 7.51 -19.77 2.36
C VAL A 709 6.48 -18.93 1.60
N TYR A 710 5.58 -19.59 0.87
CA TYR A 710 4.53 -18.96 0.06
C TYR A 710 3.28 -19.85 -0.02
N PRO A 711 2.08 -19.27 -0.21
CA PRO A 711 0.86 -20.07 -0.36
C PRO A 711 0.79 -20.77 -1.72
N ILE A 712 0.19 -21.96 -1.75
CA ILE A 712 0.11 -22.83 -2.94
C ILE A 712 -1.28 -22.79 -3.58
N ASP A 713 -2.34 -22.65 -2.78
CA ASP A 713 -3.72 -22.79 -3.25
C ASP A 713 -4.44 -21.44 -3.23
N TYR A 714 -4.80 -20.92 -4.40
CA TYR A 714 -5.57 -19.68 -4.58
C TYR A 714 -6.99 -19.95 -5.10
N ARG A 715 -7.45 -21.21 -5.10
CA ARG A 715 -8.78 -21.58 -5.59
C ARG A 715 -9.89 -20.88 -4.83
N LEU A 716 -11.04 -20.76 -5.47
CA LEU A 716 -12.20 -20.11 -4.88
C LEU A 716 -12.78 -20.90 -3.70
N THR A 717 -12.77 -22.23 -3.80
CA THR A 717 -13.23 -23.16 -2.77
C THR A 717 -12.11 -24.03 -2.21
N VAL A 718 -12.33 -24.54 -1.00
CA VAL A 718 -11.48 -25.57 -0.37
C VAL A 718 -11.88 -26.97 -0.86
N GLU A 719 -13.16 -27.16 -1.12
CA GLU A 719 -13.77 -28.41 -1.60
C GLU A 719 -13.13 -28.85 -2.91
N ASN A 720 -13.00 -30.17 -3.08
CA ASN A 720 -12.39 -30.71 -4.27
C ASN A 720 -13.40 -30.62 -5.43
N ILE A 721 -13.04 -29.84 -6.44
CA ILE A 721 -13.87 -29.61 -7.63
C ILE A 721 -14.11 -30.91 -8.43
N GLU A 722 -13.34 -31.96 -8.16
CA GLU A 722 -13.47 -33.29 -8.77
C GLU A 722 -14.37 -34.26 -8.00
N GLU A 723 -14.91 -33.87 -6.85
CA GLU A 723 -15.89 -34.69 -6.14
C GLU A 723 -17.15 -34.92 -7.00
N PRO A 724 -17.84 -36.07 -6.83
CA PRO A 724 -19.09 -36.33 -7.54
C PRO A 724 -20.08 -35.19 -7.33
N PHE A 725 -20.78 -34.80 -8.39
CA PHE A 725 -21.73 -33.67 -8.33
C PHE A 725 -22.88 -33.86 -7.34
N ILE A 726 -23.08 -35.06 -6.81
CA ILE A 726 -24.06 -35.34 -5.73
C ILE A 726 -23.60 -34.69 -4.41
N ASP A 727 -22.30 -34.71 -4.13
CA ASP A 727 -21.74 -34.22 -2.87
C ASP A 727 -21.45 -32.72 -2.93
N PHE A 728 -20.91 -32.25 -4.06
CA PHE A 728 -20.55 -30.85 -4.27
C PHE A 728 -20.96 -30.35 -5.66
N LEU A 729 -21.61 -29.18 -5.72
CA LEU A 729 -22.00 -28.55 -6.98
C LEU A 729 -21.20 -27.24 -7.19
N PRO A 730 -20.21 -27.20 -8.11
CA PRO A 730 -19.31 -26.07 -8.28
C PRO A 730 -19.99 -24.72 -8.57
N ILE A 731 -21.10 -24.71 -9.33
CA ILE A 731 -21.82 -23.47 -9.69
C ILE A 731 -22.38 -22.72 -8.47
N ARG A 732 -22.66 -23.43 -7.36
CA ARG A 732 -23.14 -22.82 -6.11
C ARG A 732 -22.04 -22.03 -5.41
N ALA A 733 -20.77 -22.36 -5.65
CA ALA A 733 -19.64 -21.66 -5.05
C ALA A 733 -19.33 -20.31 -5.70
N TRP A 734 -19.87 -20.01 -6.89
CA TRP A 734 -19.57 -18.78 -7.62
C TRP A 734 -19.89 -17.53 -6.79
N GLY A 735 -18.93 -16.60 -6.74
CA GLY A 735 -19.07 -15.33 -6.02
C GLY A 735 -19.24 -15.43 -4.49
N GLN A 736 -19.09 -16.64 -3.91
CA GLN A 736 -19.18 -16.83 -2.47
C GLN A 736 -18.00 -16.17 -1.73
N HIS A 737 -18.28 -15.68 -0.53
CA HIS A 737 -17.24 -15.19 0.38
C HIS A 737 -16.79 -16.32 1.29
N VAL A 738 -15.59 -16.18 1.84
CA VAL A 738 -15.11 -17.12 2.84
C VAL A 738 -15.46 -16.65 4.24
N VAL A 739 -15.98 -17.58 5.05
CA VAL A 739 -16.07 -17.40 6.50
C VAL A 739 -14.66 -17.57 7.07
N TYR A 740 -14.16 -16.53 7.74
CA TYR A 740 -12.76 -16.48 8.15
C TYR A 740 -12.38 -17.69 9.01
N ASP A 741 -13.22 -18.09 9.97
CA ASP A 741 -12.96 -19.23 10.86
C ASP A 741 -12.73 -20.58 10.14
N LYS A 742 -13.15 -20.71 8.87
CA LYS A 742 -13.01 -21.93 8.07
C LYS A 742 -11.96 -21.81 6.95
N ILE A 743 -11.12 -20.77 6.96
CA ILE A 743 -10.07 -20.63 5.95
C ILE A 743 -9.02 -21.74 6.12
N GLN A 744 -8.90 -22.59 5.11
CA GLN A 744 -7.77 -23.50 4.96
C GLN A 744 -6.78 -22.93 3.94
N CYS A 745 -5.64 -22.46 4.44
CA CYS A 745 -4.54 -21.97 3.63
C CYS A 745 -3.41 -23.00 3.61
N LYS A 746 -2.99 -23.42 2.40
CA LYS A 746 -1.88 -24.36 2.22
C LYS A 746 -0.62 -23.59 1.86
N PHE A 747 0.44 -23.78 2.62
CA PHE A 747 1.75 -23.17 2.40
C PHE A 747 2.75 -24.19 1.89
N HIS A 748 3.62 -23.74 1.00
CA HIS A 748 4.91 -24.35 0.76
C HIS A 748 5.82 -23.96 1.91
N ILE A 749 6.37 -24.96 2.60
CA ILE A 749 7.37 -24.77 3.65
C ILE A 749 8.60 -25.57 3.22
N PRO A 750 9.77 -24.93 3.09
CA PRO A 750 10.97 -25.61 2.66
C PRO A 750 11.29 -26.86 3.48
N ASN A 751 11.45 -28.01 2.82
CA ASN A 751 11.86 -29.26 3.46
C ASN A 751 13.40 -29.40 3.50
N GLU A 752 13.93 -30.42 4.17
CA GLU A 752 15.39 -30.62 4.28
C GLU A 752 16.04 -30.88 2.91
N GLU A 753 15.43 -31.70 2.06
CA GLU A 753 15.96 -32.02 0.71
C GLU A 753 16.07 -30.80 -0.21
N GLU A 754 15.06 -29.92 -0.20
CA GLU A 754 15.02 -28.67 -0.97
C GLU A 754 16.10 -27.71 -0.49
N VAL A 755 16.27 -27.62 0.83
CA VAL A 755 17.29 -26.77 1.43
C VAL A 755 18.69 -27.29 1.13
N ASP A 756 18.92 -28.61 1.21
CA ASP A 756 20.19 -29.23 0.84
C ASP A 756 20.50 -29.01 -0.64
N PHE A 757 19.49 -29.11 -1.51
CA PHE A 757 19.63 -28.78 -2.92
C PHE A 757 20.01 -27.30 -3.12
N ALA A 758 19.35 -26.38 -2.44
CA ALA A 758 19.69 -24.96 -2.50
C ALA A 758 21.12 -24.68 -2.00
N CYS A 759 21.54 -25.32 -0.89
CA CYS A 759 22.89 -25.20 -0.35
C CYS A 759 23.94 -25.73 -1.33
N GLU A 760 23.75 -26.94 -1.88
CA GLU A 760 24.66 -27.53 -2.87
C GLU A 760 24.79 -26.65 -4.12
N PHE A 761 23.68 -26.07 -4.58
CA PHE A 761 23.66 -25.16 -5.73
C PHE A 761 24.48 -23.89 -5.46
N VAL A 762 24.26 -23.26 -4.30
CA VAL A 762 25.03 -22.08 -3.88
C VAL A 762 26.51 -22.45 -3.76
N GLU A 763 26.84 -23.58 -3.15
CA GLU A 763 28.23 -24.00 -2.96
C GLU A 763 28.99 -24.16 -4.29
N LYS A 764 28.35 -24.79 -5.28
CA LYS A 764 28.95 -25.05 -6.60
C LYS A 764 29.15 -23.79 -7.44
N PHE A 765 28.18 -22.88 -7.42
CA PHE A 765 28.17 -21.75 -8.37
C PHE A 765 28.62 -20.43 -7.77
N ILE A 766 28.31 -20.11 -6.51
CA ILE A 766 28.69 -18.81 -5.95
C ILE A 766 30.17 -18.76 -5.56
N TYR A 767 30.67 -19.76 -4.82
CA TYR A 767 32.06 -19.73 -4.32
C TYR A 767 33.07 -19.90 -5.45
N LEU A 768 32.73 -20.68 -6.48
CA LEU A 768 33.56 -20.84 -7.68
C LEU A 768 33.71 -19.49 -8.40
N GLU A 769 32.60 -18.79 -8.65
CA GLU A 769 32.62 -17.50 -9.37
C GLU A 769 33.27 -16.39 -8.53
N LEU A 770 33.08 -16.37 -7.21
CA LEU A 770 33.79 -15.44 -6.33
C LEU A 770 35.31 -15.67 -6.38
N LYS A 771 35.75 -16.94 -6.38
CA LYS A 771 37.17 -17.29 -6.52
C LYS A 771 37.72 -16.83 -7.87
N ILE A 772 36.99 -17.08 -8.96
CA ILE A 772 37.39 -16.64 -10.31
C ILE A 772 37.51 -15.12 -10.38
N LEU A 773 36.54 -14.38 -9.83
CA LEU A 773 36.59 -12.93 -9.80
C LEU A 773 37.78 -12.41 -8.99
N ASN A 774 38.02 -12.95 -7.79
CA ASN A 774 39.15 -12.51 -6.96
C ASN A 774 40.52 -12.81 -7.58
N GLU A 775 40.67 -13.96 -8.26
CA GLU A 775 41.96 -14.36 -8.86
C GLU A 775 42.22 -13.72 -10.23
N LYS A 776 41.18 -13.52 -11.05
CA LYS A 776 41.32 -13.16 -12.47
C LYS A 776 40.75 -11.79 -12.85
N CYS A 777 40.24 -10.98 -11.90
CA CYS A 777 39.57 -9.71 -12.22
C CYS A 777 40.34 -8.79 -13.18
N THR A 778 41.68 -8.73 -13.08
CA THR A 778 42.54 -7.88 -13.92
C THR A 778 42.61 -8.35 -15.38
N THR A 779 42.46 -9.65 -15.61
CA THR A 779 42.61 -10.28 -16.93
C THR A 779 41.28 -10.48 -17.67
N MET A 780 40.16 -10.45 -16.94
CA MET A 780 38.82 -10.69 -17.51
C MET A 780 38.30 -9.47 -18.27
N CYS A 781 37.56 -9.71 -19.36
CA CYS A 781 36.91 -8.62 -20.09
C CYS A 781 35.68 -8.07 -19.31
N ASN A 782 35.21 -6.87 -19.68
CA ASN A 782 34.06 -6.23 -19.03
C ASN A 782 32.80 -7.12 -19.07
N HIS A 783 32.56 -7.82 -20.18
CA HIS A 783 31.40 -8.69 -20.36
C HIS A 783 31.42 -9.91 -19.43
N GLU A 784 32.58 -10.57 -19.29
CA GLU A 784 32.72 -11.73 -18.39
C GLU A 784 32.59 -11.31 -16.92
N ARG A 785 33.13 -10.15 -16.55
CA ARG A 785 32.96 -9.58 -15.19
C ARG A 785 31.50 -9.27 -14.90
N PHE A 786 30.84 -8.57 -15.82
CA PHE A 786 29.43 -8.23 -15.69
C PHE A 786 28.54 -9.48 -15.59
N ARG A 787 28.80 -10.51 -16.41
CA ARG A 787 28.10 -11.80 -16.36
C ARG A 787 28.22 -12.45 -14.98
N SER A 788 29.45 -12.60 -14.49
CA SER A 788 29.75 -13.29 -13.23
C SER A 788 29.13 -12.54 -12.04
N LEU A 789 29.20 -11.20 -12.04
CA LEU A 789 28.50 -10.37 -11.06
C LEU A 789 26.96 -10.48 -11.15
N THR A 790 26.41 -10.53 -12.36
CA THR A 790 24.96 -10.66 -12.58
C THR A 790 24.44 -11.99 -12.03
N LEU A 791 25.20 -13.06 -12.22
CA LEU A 791 24.91 -14.37 -11.65
C LEU A 791 24.96 -14.35 -10.12
N ILE A 792 26.06 -13.85 -9.52
CA ILE A 792 26.20 -13.75 -8.06
C ILE A 792 25.05 -12.94 -7.46
N HIS A 793 24.69 -11.82 -8.11
CA HIS A 793 23.58 -10.97 -7.69
C HIS A 793 22.25 -11.73 -7.63
N HIS A 794 21.94 -12.50 -8.68
CA HIS A 794 20.69 -13.24 -8.77
C HIS A 794 20.65 -14.45 -7.82
N ILE A 795 21.77 -15.16 -7.65
CA ILE A 795 21.91 -16.23 -6.66
C ILE A 795 21.69 -15.67 -5.26
N ALA A 796 22.36 -14.56 -4.91
CA ALA A 796 22.20 -13.91 -3.61
C ALA A 796 20.74 -13.46 -3.37
N LEU A 797 20.07 -12.90 -4.39
CA LEU A 797 18.65 -12.57 -4.32
C LEU A 797 17.74 -13.76 -4.03
N GLY A 798 18.15 -14.97 -4.41
CA GLY A 798 17.39 -16.19 -4.20
C GLY A 798 17.68 -16.87 -2.85
N CYS A 799 18.93 -16.89 -2.39
CA CYS A 799 19.34 -17.67 -1.21
C CYS A 799 19.48 -16.86 0.08
N LEU A 800 19.62 -15.53 0.05
CA LEU A 800 19.90 -14.74 1.26
C LEU A 800 18.80 -14.82 2.33
N ARG A 801 17.59 -15.27 1.98
CA ARG A 801 16.53 -15.56 2.96
C ARG A 801 16.89 -16.72 3.90
N MET A 802 17.68 -17.68 3.43
CA MET A 802 18.17 -18.83 4.22
C MET A 802 19.38 -18.47 5.07
N VAL A 803 20.14 -17.44 4.66
CA VAL A 803 21.41 -17.09 5.28
C VAL A 803 21.14 -16.26 6.54
N PRO A 804 21.57 -16.74 7.73
CA PRO A 804 21.35 -16.02 8.98
C PRO A 804 22.08 -14.68 8.97
N ARG A 805 21.68 -13.83 9.91
CA ARG A 805 22.33 -12.54 10.15
C ARG A 805 23.79 -12.74 10.53
N ILE A 806 24.55 -11.68 10.32
CA ILE A 806 25.93 -11.64 10.76
C ILE A 806 25.94 -11.21 12.21
N GLU A 807 26.45 -12.07 13.09
CA GLU A 807 26.67 -11.73 14.50
C GLU A 807 27.81 -10.71 14.57
N SER A 808 27.52 -9.53 15.10
CA SER A 808 28.49 -8.44 15.25
C SER A 808 28.12 -7.57 16.44
N LYS A 809 29.11 -6.85 16.97
CA LYS A 809 28.90 -5.94 18.10
C LYS A 809 28.13 -4.72 17.63
N GLU A 810 27.30 -4.21 18.52
CA GLU A 810 26.56 -2.98 18.30
C GLU A 810 27.48 -1.77 18.47
N VAL A 811 27.24 -0.77 17.63
CA VAL A 811 27.94 0.51 17.72
C VAL A 811 27.38 1.25 18.94
N LYS A 812 28.13 1.22 20.03
CA LYS A 812 27.87 2.05 21.20
C LYS A 812 28.22 3.51 20.87
N ASP A 813 27.58 4.45 21.56
CA ASP A 813 27.95 5.89 21.56
C ASP A 813 27.50 6.76 20.37
N LEU A 814 26.59 6.31 19.49
CA LEU A 814 26.03 7.19 18.45
C LEU A 814 25.21 8.34 19.07
N VAL A 815 24.31 8.01 20.01
CA VAL A 815 23.57 8.99 20.79
C VAL A 815 23.51 8.53 22.24
N SER A 816 23.71 9.48 23.17
CA SER A 816 23.44 9.31 24.59
C SER A 816 21.92 9.22 24.84
N SER A 817 21.29 8.11 24.44
CA SER A 817 19.89 7.82 24.78
C SER A 817 19.80 6.81 25.93
N ILE A 818 18.68 6.84 26.63
CA ILE A 818 18.44 6.10 27.86
C ILE A 818 17.91 4.68 27.59
N SER A 819 17.28 4.45 26.43
CA SER A 819 16.75 3.13 26.04
C SER A 819 17.77 2.36 25.19
N SER A 820 18.01 1.08 25.53
CA SER A 820 18.62 0.15 24.59
C SER A 820 17.73 0.08 23.34
N TYR A 821 18.31 0.34 22.17
CA TYR A 821 17.58 0.34 20.91
C TYR A 821 17.16 -1.07 20.47
N ASP A 822 17.71 -2.08 21.13
CA ASP A 822 17.55 -3.51 20.90
C ASP A 822 16.09 -3.93 21.03
N SER A 823 15.56 -4.49 19.94
CA SER A 823 14.47 -5.44 20.07
C SER A 823 15.06 -6.74 20.62
N LYS A 824 14.62 -7.20 21.80
CA LYS A 824 15.12 -8.45 22.42
C LYS A 824 14.85 -9.69 21.55
N PHE A 825 13.93 -9.58 20.59
CA PHE A 825 13.50 -10.69 19.74
C PHE A 825 13.39 -10.30 18.27
N GLN A 826 14.00 -11.13 17.42
CA GLN A 826 13.90 -11.02 15.97
C GLN A 826 13.43 -12.36 15.40
N ALA A 827 12.30 -12.35 14.70
CA ALA A 827 11.75 -13.54 14.08
C ALA A 827 12.71 -14.03 12.98
N GLN A 828 13.46 -15.08 13.26
CA GLN A 828 13.92 -15.98 12.21
C GLN A 828 12.81 -17.02 11.98
N TYR A 829 12.58 -17.38 10.73
CA TYR A 829 11.71 -18.52 10.41
C TYR A 829 12.25 -19.74 11.15
N SER A 830 11.40 -20.41 11.93
CA SER A 830 11.75 -21.62 12.70
C SER A 830 12.44 -22.69 11.85
N VAL A 831 12.15 -22.71 10.54
CA VAL A 831 12.73 -23.61 9.52
C VAL A 831 14.25 -23.44 9.36
N TYR A 832 14.78 -22.23 9.58
CA TYR A 832 16.22 -21.93 9.44
C TYR A 832 16.93 -21.73 10.78
N ALA A 833 16.23 -21.88 11.90
CA ALA A 833 16.77 -21.69 13.24
C ALA A 833 17.60 -22.89 13.74
N LYS A 834 17.52 -24.03 13.06
CA LYS A 834 18.20 -25.28 13.43
C LYS A 834 19.46 -25.46 12.56
N GLU A 835 20.60 -25.10 13.15
CA GLU A 835 21.98 -25.27 12.66
C GLU A 835 22.41 -24.46 11.43
N PRO A 836 23.69 -23.99 11.40
CA PRO A 836 24.23 -23.26 10.27
C PRO A 836 24.34 -24.16 9.04
N LYS A 837 23.50 -23.90 8.02
CA LYS A 837 23.43 -24.69 6.79
C LYS A 837 24.56 -24.43 5.78
N PHE A 838 25.36 -23.41 6.03
CA PHE A 838 26.53 -23.05 5.23
C PHE A 838 27.78 -23.16 6.09
N LYS A 839 28.91 -23.56 5.49
CA LYS A 839 30.22 -23.66 6.17
C LYS A 839 30.66 -22.33 6.78
N GLU A 840 30.33 -21.22 6.12
CA GLU A 840 30.56 -19.86 6.58
C GLU A 840 29.34 -18.99 6.27
N ASN A 841 29.20 -17.84 6.95
CA ASN A 841 28.10 -16.93 6.68
C ASN A 841 28.29 -16.26 5.30
N LEU A 842 27.49 -16.68 4.31
CA LEU A 842 27.59 -16.18 2.95
C LEU A 842 27.47 -14.65 2.85
N ARG A 843 26.71 -13.99 3.73
CA ARG A 843 26.63 -12.51 3.74
C ARG A 843 27.98 -11.89 4.07
N MET A 844 28.69 -12.44 5.06
CA MET A 844 30.03 -11.96 5.39
C MET A 844 30.99 -12.17 4.23
N ARG A 845 30.95 -13.34 3.62
CA ARG A 845 31.81 -13.65 2.48
C ARG A 845 31.58 -12.69 1.31
N LEU A 846 30.31 -12.45 0.97
CA LEU A 846 29.94 -11.50 -0.08
C LEU A 846 30.37 -10.06 0.27
N LEU A 847 30.23 -9.63 1.52
CA LEU A 847 30.66 -8.29 1.93
C LEU A 847 32.19 -8.11 1.78
N ILE A 848 32.98 -9.10 2.19
CA ILE A 848 34.45 -9.04 2.10
C ILE A 848 34.91 -9.12 0.65
N ASP A 849 34.51 -10.17 -0.08
CA ASP A 849 34.97 -10.41 -1.45
C ASP A 849 34.51 -9.30 -2.41
N ILE A 850 33.23 -8.92 -2.37
CA ILE A 850 32.71 -7.85 -3.24
C ILE A 850 33.21 -6.48 -2.79
N GLY A 851 33.45 -6.28 -1.49
CA GLY A 851 34.07 -5.06 -0.98
C GLY A 851 35.47 -4.85 -1.57
N ASN A 852 36.31 -5.89 -1.52
CA ASN A 852 37.65 -5.88 -2.12
C ASN A 852 37.60 -5.72 -3.64
N LEU A 853 36.64 -6.40 -4.29
CA LEU A 853 36.44 -6.28 -5.73
C LEU A 853 36.02 -4.86 -6.14
N LEU A 854 35.17 -4.21 -5.35
CA LEU A 854 34.77 -2.81 -5.59
C LEU A 854 36.00 -1.89 -5.55
N ASP A 855 36.88 -2.04 -4.55
CA ASP A 855 38.13 -1.27 -4.48
C ASP A 855 39.02 -1.48 -5.70
N HIS A 856 39.15 -2.73 -6.13
CA HIS A 856 39.93 -3.07 -7.31
C HIS A 856 39.30 -2.50 -8.60
N LEU A 857 37.98 -2.61 -8.77
CA LEU A 857 37.27 -2.08 -9.95
C LEU A 857 37.38 -0.56 -10.03
N ILE A 858 37.32 0.12 -8.90
CA ILE A 858 37.43 1.58 -8.85
C ILE A 858 38.86 2.03 -9.13
N GLY A 859 39.86 1.30 -8.62
CA GLY A 859 41.27 1.62 -8.83
C GLY A 859 41.75 1.39 -10.27
N TYR A 860 41.39 0.25 -10.88
CA TYR A 860 41.97 -0.19 -12.16
C TYR A 860 41.01 -0.14 -13.36
N HIS A 861 39.69 -0.12 -13.13
CA HIS A 861 38.68 -0.22 -14.19
C HIS A 861 37.52 0.76 -13.99
N SER A 862 37.84 2.02 -13.70
CA SER A 862 36.85 3.06 -13.36
C SER A 862 35.81 3.33 -14.44
N ASP A 863 36.09 2.94 -15.69
CA ASP A 863 35.17 3.10 -16.84
C ASP A 863 34.12 1.98 -16.94
N ASP A 864 34.27 0.85 -16.24
CA ASP A 864 33.27 -0.23 -16.22
C ASP A 864 32.14 0.05 -15.22
N ALA A 865 31.32 1.05 -15.56
CA ALA A 865 30.16 1.43 -14.76
C ALA A 865 29.19 0.26 -14.57
N SER A 866 29.05 -0.66 -15.53
CA SER A 866 28.10 -1.77 -15.45
C SER A 866 28.43 -2.78 -14.36
N SER A 867 29.71 -3.17 -14.27
CA SER A 867 30.22 -4.07 -13.23
C SER A 867 30.20 -3.38 -11.87
N ILE A 868 30.63 -2.12 -11.77
CA ILE A 868 30.61 -1.36 -10.51
C ILE A 868 29.18 -1.24 -9.96
N LYS A 869 28.20 -0.90 -10.80
CA LYS A 869 26.79 -0.81 -10.41
C LYS A 869 26.22 -2.15 -9.93
N THR A 870 26.70 -3.27 -10.49
CA THR A 870 26.23 -4.62 -10.13
C THR A 870 26.92 -5.10 -8.85
N ALA A 871 28.21 -4.86 -8.68
CA ALA A 871 28.93 -5.11 -7.43
C ALA A 871 28.33 -4.29 -6.27
N LEU A 872 28.00 -3.02 -6.49
CA LEU A 872 27.28 -2.18 -5.51
C LEU A 872 25.92 -2.75 -5.11
N LYS A 873 25.18 -3.32 -6.07
CA LYS A 873 23.92 -4.02 -5.79
C LYS A 873 24.14 -5.20 -4.86
N ILE A 874 25.15 -6.03 -5.12
CA ILE A 874 25.45 -7.22 -4.31
C ILE A 874 25.89 -6.81 -2.90
N TYR A 875 26.76 -5.81 -2.79
CA TYR A 875 27.29 -5.32 -1.53
C TYR A 875 26.16 -4.79 -0.62
N SER A 876 25.30 -3.91 -1.16
CA SER A 876 24.14 -3.39 -0.42
C SER A 876 23.09 -4.47 -0.08
N LEU A 877 22.83 -5.39 -1.00
CA LEU A 877 21.92 -6.54 -0.81
C LEU A 877 22.36 -7.40 0.38
N SER A 878 23.65 -7.67 0.52
CA SER A 878 24.20 -8.56 1.56
C SER A 878 23.94 -8.06 2.98
N SER A 879 23.87 -6.74 3.18
CA SER A 879 23.51 -6.12 4.47
C SER A 879 21.99 -5.97 4.64
N MET A 880 21.26 -5.51 3.62
CA MET A 880 19.86 -5.04 3.79
C MET A 880 18.78 -6.07 3.47
N TYR A 881 19.05 -7.02 2.59
CA TYR A 881 18.00 -7.86 2.00
C TYR A 881 17.74 -9.11 2.84
N TYR A 882 16.48 -9.31 3.25
CA TYR A 882 16.02 -10.47 4.03
C TYR A 882 14.88 -11.24 3.33
N GLY A 883 14.80 -11.13 2.00
CA GLY A 883 13.90 -11.93 1.17
C GLY A 883 12.89 -11.12 0.35
N THR A 884 12.56 -9.90 0.77
CA THR A 884 11.61 -9.01 0.06
C THR A 884 12.10 -7.57 0.07
N PHE A 885 11.61 -6.77 -0.89
CA PHE A 885 11.86 -5.33 -0.94
C PHE A 885 10.62 -4.57 -0.49
N GLU A 886 10.79 -3.44 0.20
CA GLU A 886 9.67 -2.61 0.65
C GLU A 886 8.79 -2.13 -0.51
N GLN A 887 9.43 -1.70 -1.61
CA GLN A 887 8.72 -1.24 -2.82
C GLN A 887 7.82 -2.32 -3.44
N SER A 888 8.23 -3.60 -3.39
CA SER A 888 7.39 -4.68 -3.92
C SER A 888 6.17 -4.92 -3.04
N ILE A 889 6.32 -4.83 -1.71
CA ILE A 889 5.21 -4.96 -0.77
C ILE A 889 4.22 -3.82 -0.98
N ASN A 890 4.68 -2.57 -1.08
CA ASN A 890 3.81 -1.41 -1.30
C ASN A 890 3.01 -1.54 -2.60
N LYS A 891 3.63 -2.03 -3.68
CA LYS A 891 2.93 -2.33 -4.94
C LYS A 891 1.87 -3.42 -4.76
N SER A 892 2.21 -4.52 -4.08
CA SER A 892 1.27 -5.61 -3.80
C SER A 892 0.10 -5.15 -2.92
N CYS A 893 0.36 -4.33 -1.89
CA CYS A 893 -0.67 -3.73 -1.03
C CYS A 893 -1.62 -2.83 -1.82
N ASN A 894 -1.10 -1.98 -2.70
CA ASN A 894 -1.91 -1.10 -3.56
C ASN A 894 -2.78 -1.91 -4.51
N GLY A 895 -2.19 -2.89 -5.21
CA GLY A 895 -2.95 -3.79 -6.10
C GLY A 895 -4.06 -4.55 -5.36
N LEU A 896 -3.77 -5.00 -4.14
CA LEU A 896 -4.76 -5.72 -3.34
C LEU A 896 -5.87 -4.82 -2.80
N ASN A 897 -5.59 -3.56 -2.47
CA ASN A 897 -6.64 -2.60 -2.08
C ASN A 897 -7.64 -2.39 -3.22
N ASN A 898 -7.17 -2.36 -4.47
CA ASN A 898 -8.04 -2.30 -5.65
C ASN A 898 -8.88 -3.58 -5.79
N LEU A 899 -8.28 -4.77 -5.62
CA LEU A 899 -9.04 -6.03 -5.65
C LEU A 899 -10.09 -6.11 -4.52
N LYS A 900 -9.73 -5.64 -3.32
CA LYS A 900 -10.69 -5.53 -2.20
C LYS A 900 -11.85 -4.62 -2.58
N PHE A 901 -11.59 -3.48 -3.21
CA PHE A 901 -12.65 -2.57 -3.64
C PHE A 901 -13.60 -3.27 -4.62
N LEU A 902 -13.06 -3.90 -5.67
CA LEU A 902 -13.84 -4.56 -6.72
C LEU A 902 -14.71 -5.72 -6.23
N TYR A 903 -14.18 -6.56 -5.32
CA TYR A 903 -14.85 -7.81 -4.92
C TYR A 903 -15.58 -7.75 -3.58
N LYS A 904 -15.39 -6.68 -2.79
CA LYS A 904 -16.04 -6.53 -1.49
C LYS A 904 -17.48 -6.09 -1.68
N ASN A 905 -18.41 -6.92 -1.25
CA ASN A 905 -19.78 -6.48 -1.00
C ASN A 905 -19.81 -5.82 0.39
N LYS A 906 -20.02 -4.50 0.47
CA LYS A 906 -20.01 -3.78 1.74
C LYS A 906 -21.16 -4.19 2.65
N LEU A 907 -22.35 -4.48 2.10
CA LEU A 907 -23.55 -4.88 2.86
C LEU A 907 -23.38 -6.21 3.59
N CYS A 908 -22.52 -7.07 3.06
CA CYS A 908 -22.20 -8.38 3.60
C CYS A 908 -21.24 -8.33 4.81
N GLY A 909 -20.62 -7.18 5.12
CA GLY A 909 -19.75 -7.03 6.29
C GLY A 909 -18.25 -6.88 6.00
N THR A 910 -17.51 -6.46 7.03
CA THR A 910 -16.07 -6.11 6.92
C THR A 910 -15.14 -7.28 6.63
N GLN A 911 -15.63 -8.52 6.69
CA GLN A 911 -14.85 -9.77 6.58
C GLN A 911 -15.52 -10.76 5.61
N GLN A 912 -15.98 -10.30 4.44
CA GLN A 912 -16.61 -11.17 3.44
C GLN A 912 -16.02 -10.97 2.05
N ASN A 913 -14.72 -11.28 1.93
CA ASN A 913 -14.00 -11.30 0.66
C ASN A 913 -13.96 -12.73 0.08
N PRO A 914 -13.78 -12.89 -1.24
CA PRO A 914 -13.48 -14.18 -1.85
C PRO A 914 -12.17 -14.78 -1.31
N ARG A 915 -12.06 -16.11 -1.36
CA ARG A 915 -10.92 -16.88 -0.80
C ARG A 915 -9.57 -16.37 -1.27
N PHE A 916 -9.40 -16.21 -2.58
CA PHE A 916 -8.12 -15.83 -3.18
C PHE A 916 -7.62 -14.47 -2.66
N VAL A 917 -8.51 -13.48 -2.46
CA VAL A 917 -8.16 -12.16 -1.91
C VAL A 917 -7.62 -12.31 -0.49
N VAL A 918 -8.26 -13.17 0.32
CA VAL A 918 -7.83 -13.43 1.69
C VAL A 918 -6.49 -14.14 1.73
N ILE A 919 -6.23 -15.09 0.82
CA ILE A 919 -4.94 -15.79 0.75
C ILE A 919 -3.82 -14.85 0.34
N GLN A 920 -4.06 -13.95 -0.63
CA GLN A 920 -3.12 -12.89 -0.98
C GLN A 920 -2.83 -11.94 0.19
N LEU A 921 -3.83 -11.63 1.03
CA LEU A 921 -3.63 -10.84 2.26
C LEU A 921 -2.72 -11.56 3.25
N ILE A 922 -2.93 -12.85 3.47
CA ILE A 922 -2.08 -13.65 4.35
C ILE A 922 -0.65 -13.71 3.79
N ALA A 923 -0.48 -13.81 2.46
CA ALA A 923 0.83 -13.78 1.82
C ALA A 923 1.57 -12.45 2.06
N ILE A 924 0.91 -11.31 1.83
CA ILE A 924 1.48 -9.97 2.11
C ILE A 924 1.81 -9.83 3.59
N GLN A 925 0.96 -10.34 4.49
CA GLN A 925 1.22 -10.33 5.92
C GLN A 925 2.52 -11.09 6.27
N ALA A 926 2.77 -12.25 5.64
CA ALA A 926 4.01 -13.01 5.80
C ALA A 926 5.24 -12.22 5.30
N GLU A 927 5.11 -11.49 4.20
CA GLU A 927 6.19 -10.63 3.66
C GLU A 927 6.49 -9.43 4.58
N LEU A 928 5.45 -8.83 5.18
CA LEU A 928 5.60 -7.73 6.15
C LEU A 928 6.37 -8.17 7.41
N PHE A 929 6.11 -9.38 7.92
CA PHE A 929 6.89 -9.93 9.04
C PHE A 929 8.37 -10.15 8.70
N SER A 930 8.69 -10.52 7.45
CA SER A 930 10.08 -10.67 7.02
C SER A 930 10.85 -9.33 7.04
N MET A 931 10.16 -8.23 6.72
CA MET A 931 10.75 -6.88 6.65
C MET A 931 10.83 -6.15 7.99
N SER A 932 9.84 -6.32 8.87
CA SER A 932 9.60 -5.52 10.09
C SER A 932 10.59 -5.72 11.23
N ASN A 933 11.78 -6.23 10.95
CA ASN A 933 12.81 -6.41 11.96
C ASN A 933 13.57 -5.09 12.20
N PHE A 934 13.22 -4.41 13.29
CA PHE A 934 14.04 -3.36 13.88
C PHE A 934 15.41 -3.95 14.22
N ARG A 935 16.47 -3.27 13.78
CA ARG A 935 17.82 -3.63 14.15
C ARG A 935 18.63 -2.40 14.51
N THR A 936 19.45 -2.56 15.53
CA THR A 936 20.50 -1.63 15.91
C THR A 936 21.59 -1.61 14.85
N LEU A 937 22.35 -0.51 14.82
CA LEU A 937 23.50 -0.39 13.94
C LEU A 937 24.63 -1.24 14.51
N THR A 938 25.15 -2.16 13.71
CA THR A 938 26.32 -2.97 14.07
C THR A 938 27.60 -2.41 13.47
N ASP A 939 28.77 -2.83 13.99
CA ASP A 939 30.09 -2.43 13.46
C ASP A 939 30.20 -2.68 11.94
N ILE A 940 29.60 -3.78 11.46
CA ILE A 940 29.60 -4.17 10.05
C ILE A 940 28.73 -3.22 9.23
N ASP A 941 27.55 -2.86 9.76
CA ASP A 941 26.67 -1.90 9.09
C ASP A 941 27.32 -0.52 9.01
N GLN A 942 28.08 -0.12 10.04
CA GLN A 942 28.86 1.10 10.02
C GLN A 942 29.94 1.08 8.92
N GLN A 943 30.67 -0.03 8.78
CA GLN A 943 31.66 -0.20 7.69
C GLN A 943 30.98 -0.10 6.31
N VAL A 944 29.82 -0.74 6.14
CA VAL A 944 29.03 -0.67 4.89
C VAL A 944 28.59 0.77 4.60
N ILE A 945 28.14 1.52 5.62
CA ILE A 945 27.76 2.92 5.49
C ILE A 945 28.95 3.78 5.06
N ILE A 946 30.11 3.62 5.71
CA ILE A 946 31.33 4.36 5.37
C ILE A 946 31.74 4.08 3.93
N LYS A 947 31.72 2.80 3.51
CA LYS A 947 32.04 2.41 2.14
C LYS A 947 31.07 3.02 1.12
N LEU A 948 29.76 2.93 1.38
CA LEU A 948 28.75 3.54 0.50
C LEU A 948 28.87 5.06 0.45
N PHE A 949 29.31 5.70 1.55
CA PHE A 949 29.58 7.14 1.60
C PHE A 949 30.75 7.52 0.69
N GLU A 950 31.89 6.81 0.75
CA GLU A 950 33.03 7.02 -0.14
C GLU A 950 32.64 6.93 -1.62
N LEU A 951 31.78 5.97 -1.96
CA LEU A 951 31.25 5.79 -3.32
C LEU A 951 30.22 6.85 -3.72
N SER A 952 29.51 7.41 -2.75
CA SER A 952 28.53 8.48 -2.95
C SER A 952 29.18 9.82 -3.29
N ILE A 953 30.49 9.98 -3.03
CA ILE A 953 31.29 11.16 -3.37
C ILE A 953 32.29 10.89 -4.52
N HIS A 954 32.19 9.73 -5.18
CA HIS A 954 33.09 9.35 -6.26
C HIS A 954 33.03 10.29 -7.49
N ARG A 955 34.06 10.28 -8.36
CA ARG A 955 34.11 11.14 -9.57
C ARG A 955 32.92 10.90 -10.51
N TYR A 956 32.61 9.64 -10.80
CA TYR A 956 31.59 9.25 -11.77
C TYR A 956 30.17 9.42 -11.20
N SER A 957 29.34 10.20 -11.90
CA SER A 957 27.98 10.55 -11.47
C SER A 957 27.03 9.35 -11.36
N GLU A 958 27.17 8.37 -12.25
CA GLU A 958 26.29 7.19 -12.23
C GLU A 958 26.54 6.29 -11.01
N VAL A 959 27.80 6.14 -10.62
CA VAL A 959 28.22 5.39 -9.42
C VAL A 959 27.71 6.13 -8.18
N ARG A 960 27.92 7.45 -8.11
CA ARG A 960 27.40 8.30 -7.02
C ARG A 960 25.91 8.14 -6.83
N ARG A 961 25.11 8.32 -7.89
CA ARG A 961 23.63 8.26 -7.81
C ARG A 961 23.15 6.93 -7.25
N GLN A 962 23.77 5.82 -7.68
CA GLN A 962 23.37 4.50 -7.22
C GLN A 962 23.84 4.23 -5.78
N ALA A 963 25.07 4.60 -5.42
CA ALA A 963 25.57 4.49 -4.05
C ALA A 963 24.73 5.33 -3.07
N GLN A 964 24.36 6.57 -3.45
CA GLN A 964 23.49 7.45 -2.67
C GLN A 964 22.12 6.83 -2.42
N THR A 965 21.53 6.18 -3.44
CA THR A 965 20.23 5.49 -3.29
C THR A 965 20.28 4.40 -2.23
N TYR A 966 21.35 3.59 -2.23
CA TYR A 966 21.54 2.57 -1.19
C TYR A 966 21.89 3.17 0.16
N LEU A 967 22.75 4.18 0.21
CA LEU A 967 23.10 4.88 1.45
C LEU A 967 21.85 5.48 2.11
N PHE A 968 20.97 6.14 1.35
CA PHE A 968 19.70 6.65 1.90
C PHE A 968 18.81 5.53 2.43
N THR A 969 18.82 4.34 1.81
CA THR A 969 18.07 3.19 2.31
C THR A 969 18.65 2.64 3.63
N MET A 970 19.99 2.66 3.81
CA MET A 970 20.61 2.35 5.11
C MET A 970 20.20 3.39 6.15
N LEU A 971 20.39 4.67 5.82
CA LEU A 971 20.21 5.78 6.74
C LEU A 971 18.76 5.95 7.23
N SER A 972 17.78 5.47 6.46
CA SER A 972 16.37 5.49 6.86
C SER A 972 16.00 4.30 7.75
N ARG A 973 16.76 3.19 7.65
CA ARG A 973 16.52 1.96 8.41
C ARG A 973 17.16 1.98 9.79
N PHE A 974 18.36 2.55 9.93
CA PHE A 974 19.04 2.69 11.22
C PHE A 974 18.85 4.09 11.76
N PHE A 975 18.21 4.19 12.92
CA PHE A 975 18.14 5.44 13.66
C PHE A 975 19.56 5.96 13.95
N PHE A 976 19.73 7.28 13.83
CA PHE A 976 20.99 8.00 14.10
C PHE A 976 22.22 7.64 13.25
N SER A 977 22.12 6.67 12.35
CA SER A 977 23.24 6.26 11.48
C SER A 977 23.83 7.36 10.60
N TYR A 978 23.11 8.46 10.38
CA TYR A 978 23.63 9.63 9.68
C TYR A 978 24.77 10.33 10.41
N GLN A 979 24.93 10.13 11.72
CA GLN A 979 26.06 10.67 12.49
C GLN A 979 27.40 10.07 12.04
N VAL A 980 27.40 8.82 11.58
CA VAL A 980 28.61 8.13 11.07
C VAL A 980 29.28 8.91 9.93
N ILE A 981 28.49 9.60 9.11
CA ILE A 981 28.98 10.31 7.92
C ILE A 981 29.07 11.83 8.11
N LEU A 982 28.48 12.37 9.18
CA LEU A 982 28.28 13.81 9.34
C LEU A 982 29.60 14.58 9.46
N ASP A 983 30.49 14.15 10.35
CA ASP A 983 31.76 14.85 10.58
C ASP A 983 32.63 14.86 9.32
N ARG A 984 32.61 13.76 8.55
CA ARG A 984 33.34 13.65 7.28
C ARG A 984 32.75 14.54 6.19
N ILE A 985 31.42 14.70 6.15
CA ILE A 985 30.79 15.67 5.24
C ILE A 985 31.27 17.09 5.60
N VAL A 986 31.19 17.47 6.87
CA VAL A 986 31.59 18.82 7.35
C VAL A 986 33.06 19.11 7.04
N GLU A 987 33.95 18.15 7.24
CA GLU A 987 35.38 18.27 6.90
C GLU A 987 35.59 18.56 5.40
N LEU A 988 34.86 17.87 4.52
CA LEU A 988 34.97 18.05 3.07
C LEU A 988 34.39 19.38 2.57
N LEU A 989 33.36 19.93 3.24
CA LEU A 989 32.79 21.22 2.87
C LEU A 989 33.65 22.40 3.33
N ASN A 990 34.33 22.29 4.47
CA ASN A 990 35.14 23.37 5.04
C ASN A 990 36.48 23.60 4.31
N LYS A 991 36.89 22.67 3.42
CA LYS A 991 38.12 22.77 2.61
C LYS A 991 37.82 22.68 1.11
N PRO A 992 37.02 23.60 0.53
CA PRO A 992 36.54 23.45 -0.84
C PRO A 992 37.66 23.56 -1.89
N ASP A 993 38.73 24.32 -1.63
CA ASP A 993 39.82 24.56 -2.58
C ASP A 993 40.79 23.37 -2.69
N GLU A 994 40.79 22.46 -1.72
CA GLU A 994 41.65 21.26 -1.68
C GLU A 994 40.95 20.01 -2.22
N VAL A 995 39.65 20.08 -2.52
CA VAL A 995 38.80 18.91 -2.79
C VAL A 995 38.24 18.94 -4.21
N ASP A 996 38.26 17.78 -4.89
CA ASP A 996 37.66 17.62 -6.22
C ASP A 996 36.20 18.09 -6.26
N HIS A 997 35.86 18.89 -7.27
CA HIS A 997 34.51 19.40 -7.48
C HIS A 997 33.41 18.32 -7.45
N ASP A 998 33.70 17.11 -7.96
CA ASP A 998 32.75 16.00 -7.96
C ASP A 998 32.46 15.46 -6.54
N LYS A 999 33.45 15.47 -5.64
CA LYS A 999 33.26 15.07 -4.24
C LYS A 999 32.35 16.05 -3.52
N ILE A 1000 32.57 17.36 -3.72
CA ILE A 1000 31.72 18.42 -3.17
C ILE A 1000 30.28 18.26 -3.67
N LYS A 1001 30.10 18.08 -4.99
CA LYS A 1001 28.78 17.85 -5.57
C LYS A 1001 28.10 16.59 -5.00
N GLY A 1002 28.87 15.52 -4.76
CA GLY A 1002 28.38 14.31 -4.09
C GLY A 1002 27.88 14.58 -2.67
N CYS A 1003 28.64 15.35 -1.87
CA CYS A 1003 28.25 15.74 -0.51
C CYS A 1003 26.97 16.58 -0.51
N LEU A 1004 26.83 17.54 -1.43
CA LEU A 1004 25.60 18.34 -1.55
C LEU A 1004 24.37 17.49 -1.87
N TYR A 1005 24.49 16.47 -2.72
CA TYR A 1005 23.41 15.51 -2.95
C TYR A 1005 23.06 14.70 -1.69
N LEU A 1006 24.05 14.33 -0.87
CA LEU A 1006 23.81 13.64 0.41
C LEU A 1006 23.08 14.54 1.42
N ILE A 1007 23.42 15.83 1.46
CA ILE A 1007 22.78 16.83 2.32
C ILE A 1007 21.35 17.10 1.85
N LEU A 1008 21.16 17.30 0.54
CA LEU A 1008 19.84 17.45 -0.09
C LEU A 1008 18.96 16.22 0.20
N GLY A 1009 19.56 15.04 0.20
CA GLY A 1009 18.91 13.79 0.56
C GLY A 1009 17.71 13.45 -0.33
N ASN A 1010 16.84 12.57 0.17
CA ASN A 1010 15.60 12.14 -0.50
C ASN A 1010 14.36 12.57 0.32
N ASP A 1011 13.21 11.94 0.09
CA ASP A 1011 12.01 12.26 0.86
C ASP A 1011 12.09 11.80 2.32
N SER A 1012 12.76 10.69 2.60
CA SER A 1012 12.92 10.13 3.95
C SER A 1012 14.02 10.79 4.78
N ILE A 1013 15.10 11.26 4.14
CA ILE A 1013 16.29 11.79 4.81
C ILE A 1013 16.61 13.15 4.24
N PHE A 1014 16.70 14.12 5.14
CA PHE A 1014 17.20 15.44 4.86
C PHE A 1014 17.98 15.93 6.09
N LEU A 1015 19.31 15.91 6.00
CA LEU A 1015 20.21 16.14 7.14
C LEU A 1015 19.99 17.52 7.81
N PRO A 1016 19.81 18.62 7.05
CA PRO A 1016 19.59 19.95 7.64
C PRO A 1016 18.30 20.10 8.46
N SER A 1017 17.36 19.14 8.36
CA SER A 1017 16.10 19.15 9.13
C SER A 1017 16.11 18.21 10.34
N LYS A 1018 17.24 17.56 10.65
CA LYS A 1018 17.32 16.66 11.81
C LYS A 1018 17.30 17.47 13.11
N HIS A 1019 16.48 17.04 14.06
CA HIS A 1019 16.22 17.71 15.35
C HIS A 1019 17.37 17.50 16.36
N SER A 1020 18.56 18.01 16.06
CA SER A 1020 19.70 17.98 16.99
C SER A 1020 20.55 19.24 16.85
N TRP A 1021 20.61 20.04 17.91
CA TRP A 1021 21.36 21.31 17.91
C TRP A 1021 22.85 21.12 17.60
N VAL A 1022 23.47 20.05 18.11
CA VAL A 1022 24.88 19.70 17.84
C VAL A 1022 25.13 19.50 16.34
N ILE A 1023 24.15 18.94 15.61
CA ILE A 1023 24.26 18.70 14.17
C ILE A 1023 24.07 19.99 13.39
N LEU A 1024 23.06 20.79 13.77
CA LEU A 1024 22.78 22.07 13.13
C LEU A 1024 23.96 23.04 13.31
N GLU A 1025 24.56 23.08 14.52
CA GLU A 1025 25.75 23.89 14.84
C GLU A 1025 26.94 23.60 13.92
N LYS A 1026 27.12 22.33 13.52
CA LYS A 1026 28.19 21.91 12.60
C LYS A 1026 27.81 22.15 11.13
N LEU A 1027 26.58 21.77 10.75
CA LEU A 1027 26.20 21.66 9.34
C LEU A 1027 25.80 23.01 8.72
N TRP A 1028 25.03 23.84 9.42
CA TRP A 1028 24.50 25.09 8.85
C TRP A 1028 25.60 26.11 8.54
N PRO A 1029 26.58 26.37 9.43
CA PRO A 1029 27.70 27.26 9.10
C PRO A 1029 28.52 26.75 7.91
N SER A 1030 28.74 25.43 7.81
CA SER A 1030 29.44 24.82 6.67
C SER A 1030 28.68 24.92 5.36
N ILE A 1031 27.34 24.92 5.36
CA ILE A 1031 26.56 25.20 4.15
C ILE A 1031 26.63 26.69 3.79
N ALA A 1032 26.59 27.57 4.79
CA ALA A 1032 26.61 29.01 4.59
C ALA A 1032 27.96 29.53 4.05
N SER A 1033 29.08 28.92 4.44
CA SER A 1033 30.43 29.27 3.95
C SER A 1033 30.65 28.91 2.47
N MET A 1034 29.80 28.05 1.88
CA MET A 1034 29.96 27.54 0.51
C MET A 1034 29.40 28.44 -0.60
N LYS A 1035 29.00 29.68 -0.30
CA LYS A 1035 28.39 30.61 -1.27
C LYS A 1035 29.26 30.88 -2.51
N HIS A 1036 30.57 30.66 -2.44
CA HIS A 1036 31.54 30.83 -3.54
C HIS A 1036 31.63 29.62 -4.51
N ALA A 1037 30.62 28.75 -4.56
CA ALA A 1037 30.62 27.60 -5.47
C ALA A 1037 30.82 28.01 -6.95
N MET A 1038 31.97 27.64 -7.54
CA MET A 1038 32.42 28.13 -8.85
C MET A 1038 31.61 27.65 -10.06
N LYS A 1039 30.69 26.67 -9.91
CA LYS A 1039 29.92 26.09 -11.03
C LYS A 1039 28.41 26.17 -10.81
N LEU A 1040 27.68 26.48 -11.89
CA LEU A 1040 26.22 26.60 -11.91
C LEU A 1040 25.49 25.37 -11.35
N SER A 1041 25.97 24.15 -11.62
CA SER A 1041 25.29 22.94 -11.13
C SER A 1041 25.35 22.78 -9.60
N THR A 1042 26.35 23.38 -8.96
CA THR A 1042 26.56 23.34 -7.51
C THR A 1042 25.76 24.45 -6.83
N GLN A 1043 25.71 25.63 -7.46
CA GLN A 1043 24.81 26.73 -7.04
C GLN A 1043 23.34 26.31 -7.08
N ASN A 1044 22.89 25.65 -8.15
CA ASN A 1044 21.53 25.13 -8.24
C ASN A 1044 21.22 24.13 -7.12
N LEU A 1045 22.18 23.28 -6.75
CA LEU A 1045 21.99 22.33 -5.64
C LEU A 1045 21.88 23.04 -4.30
N ILE A 1046 22.70 24.05 -4.04
CA ILE A 1046 22.61 24.87 -2.82
C ILE A 1046 21.24 25.56 -2.76
N ASN A 1047 20.77 26.15 -3.87
CA ASN A 1047 19.44 26.77 -3.93
C ASN A 1047 18.33 25.75 -3.63
N CYS A 1048 18.40 24.54 -4.19
CA CYS A 1048 17.47 23.47 -3.85
C CYS A 1048 17.55 23.04 -2.38
N ILE A 1049 18.74 23.01 -1.78
CA ILE A 1049 18.92 22.72 -0.36
C ILE A 1049 18.25 23.83 0.47
N MET A 1050 18.49 25.10 0.16
CA MET A 1050 17.92 26.24 0.87
C MET A 1050 16.38 26.27 0.77
N GLU A 1051 15.83 26.03 -0.42
CA GLU A 1051 14.37 25.93 -0.63
C GLU A 1051 13.78 24.74 0.16
N LYS A 1052 14.49 23.61 0.20
CA LYS A 1052 14.07 22.43 0.98
C LYS A 1052 14.21 22.66 2.48
N MET A 1053 15.24 23.40 2.93
CA MET A 1053 15.40 23.84 4.33
C MET A 1053 14.22 24.71 4.73
N TYR A 1054 13.92 25.77 3.98
CA TYR A 1054 12.77 26.64 4.25
C TYR A 1054 11.45 25.86 4.32
N ARG A 1055 11.24 24.90 3.41
CA ARG A 1055 10.00 24.11 3.38
C ARG A 1055 9.89 22.99 4.43
N ARG A 1056 10.99 22.43 4.92
CA ARG A 1056 11.00 21.24 5.80
C ARG A 1056 11.55 21.49 7.20
N TYR A 1057 12.10 22.68 7.45
CA TYR A 1057 12.55 23.05 8.78
C TYR A 1057 11.35 23.13 9.72
N ASN A 1058 11.57 22.65 10.94
CA ASN A 1058 10.59 22.64 12.01
C ASN A 1058 11.32 23.19 13.24
N THR A 1059 10.64 23.99 14.06
CA THR A 1059 11.24 24.50 15.29
C THR A 1059 11.69 23.36 16.20
N VAL A 1060 12.95 23.40 16.62
CA VAL A 1060 13.54 22.42 17.55
C VAL A 1060 13.45 23.00 18.96
N ALA A 1061 13.02 22.20 19.93
CA ALA A 1061 13.01 22.63 21.32
C ALA A 1061 14.45 22.79 21.84
N ILE A 1062 14.70 23.85 22.60
CA ILE A 1062 15.98 24.07 23.28
C ILE A 1062 15.97 23.37 24.65
N ILE A 1063 14.88 23.58 25.40
CA ILE A 1063 14.62 22.96 26.70
C ILE A 1063 13.46 21.98 26.52
N GLU A 1064 13.64 20.74 27.00
CA GLU A 1064 12.62 19.70 26.96
C GLU A 1064 12.33 19.17 28.36
N ASP A 1065 11.17 19.51 28.92
CA ASP A 1065 10.76 19.07 30.25
C ASP A 1065 9.45 18.27 30.20
N THR A 1066 9.30 17.32 31.13
CA THR A 1066 8.05 16.57 31.32
C THR A 1066 7.28 17.09 32.54
N ASN A 1067 5.96 17.04 32.50
CA ASN A 1067 5.10 17.45 33.62
C ASN A 1067 4.76 16.25 34.53
N GLU A 1068 4.30 16.50 35.75
CA GLU A 1068 3.95 15.44 36.71
C GLU A 1068 2.83 14.51 36.20
N ILE A 1069 1.86 15.07 35.46
CA ILE A 1069 0.75 14.31 34.88
C ILE A 1069 1.26 13.24 33.92
N SER A 1070 2.18 13.61 33.02
CA SER A 1070 2.80 12.68 32.06
C SER A 1070 3.67 11.63 32.75
N ARG A 1071 4.39 11.99 33.82
CA ARG A 1071 5.17 11.04 34.63
C ARG A 1071 4.26 10.03 35.34
N GLN A 1072 3.15 10.48 35.93
CA GLN A 1072 2.19 9.56 36.57
C GLN A 1072 1.53 8.63 35.54
N ALA A 1073 1.17 9.13 34.36
CA ALA A 1073 0.64 8.31 33.29
C ALA A 1073 1.67 7.28 32.79
N ALA A 1074 2.96 7.63 32.74
CA ALA A 1074 4.05 6.72 32.41
C ALA A 1074 4.21 5.62 33.48
N ILE A 1075 4.18 5.96 34.77
CA ILE A 1075 4.22 4.98 35.87
C ILE A 1075 3.02 4.01 35.76
N ASN A 1076 1.83 4.54 35.47
CA ASN A 1076 0.62 3.72 35.30
C ASN A 1076 0.70 2.79 34.09
N LEU A 1077 1.41 3.19 33.02
CA LEU A 1077 1.60 2.37 31.82
C LEU A 1077 2.41 1.11 32.12
N TRP A 1078 3.45 1.22 32.96
CA TRP A 1078 4.35 0.12 33.31
C TRP A 1078 4.61 0.03 34.82
N HIS A 1079 5.70 0.61 35.34
CA HIS A 1079 5.98 0.75 36.78
C HIS A 1079 6.97 1.90 37.05
N SER A 1080 7.12 2.29 38.32
CA SER A 1080 8.04 3.34 38.77
C SER A 1080 9.49 2.86 38.80
N LEU A 1081 10.41 3.70 38.31
CA LEU A 1081 11.85 3.42 38.36
C LEU A 1081 12.45 3.61 39.76
N ASP A 1082 13.60 2.99 39.99
CA ASP A 1082 14.37 3.12 41.23
C ASP A 1082 14.87 4.56 41.43
N SER A 1083 14.92 5.02 42.69
CA SER A 1083 15.32 6.39 43.05
C SER A 1083 16.71 6.75 42.53
N ASP A 1084 17.63 5.80 42.60
CA ASP A 1084 19.04 6.00 42.23
C ASP A 1084 19.20 6.18 40.71
N GLU A 1085 18.38 5.50 39.90
CA GLU A 1085 18.35 5.67 38.45
C GLU A 1085 17.77 7.04 38.06
N LEU A 1086 16.74 7.50 38.77
CA LEU A 1086 16.14 8.83 38.56
C LEU A 1086 17.11 9.97 38.90
N GLU A 1087 17.85 9.87 40.00
CA GLU A 1087 18.80 10.92 40.41
C GLU A 1087 20.02 11.00 39.48
N LEU A 1088 20.63 9.87 39.13
CA LEU A 1088 21.77 9.84 38.21
C LEU A 1088 21.42 10.42 36.83
N ARG A 1089 20.18 10.23 36.37
CA ARG A 1089 19.73 10.67 35.04
C ARG A 1089 19.17 12.10 34.99
N LYS A 1090 18.73 12.66 36.12
CA LYS A 1090 18.43 14.10 36.21
C LYS A 1090 19.64 14.95 35.83
N GLY A 1091 20.84 14.58 36.31
CA GLY A 1091 22.08 15.27 35.94
C GLY A 1091 22.35 15.26 34.43
N MET A 1092 22.11 14.12 33.75
CA MET A 1092 22.27 14.02 32.29
C MET A 1092 21.24 14.84 31.50
N HIS A 1093 20.01 14.95 32.01
CA HIS A 1093 18.96 15.78 31.40
C HIS A 1093 19.33 17.27 31.45
N ASP A 1094 19.81 17.74 32.61
CA ASP A 1094 20.29 19.12 32.78
C ASP A 1094 21.48 19.40 31.87
N GLU A 1095 22.46 18.49 31.80
CA GLU A 1095 23.61 18.59 30.89
C GLU A 1095 23.18 18.66 29.41
N ARG A 1096 22.17 17.88 29.01
CA ARG A 1096 21.64 17.90 27.64
C ARG A 1096 20.98 19.25 27.32
N ASN A 1097 20.16 19.78 28.22
CA ASN A 1097 19.52 21.09 28.03
C ASN A 1097 20.59 22.20 27.97
N GLN A 1098 21.61 22.16 28.83
CA GLN A 1098 22.75 23.09 28.77
C GLN A 1098 23.50 22.97 27.44
N THR A 1099 23.75 21.75 26.97
CA THR A 1099 24.40 21.50 25.67
C THR A 1099 23.58 22.07 24.52
N ASN A 1100 22.25 21.91 24.53
CA ASN A 1100 21.36 22.49 23.53
C ASN A 1100 21.43 24.02 23.52
N ILE A 1101 21.41 24.66 24.70
CA ILE A 1101 21.54 26.12 24.83
C ILE A 1101 22.87 26.59 24.25
N CYS A 1102 23.99 25.96 24.65
CA CYS A 1102 25.32 26.29 24.15
C CYS A 1102 25.44 26.10 22.63
N SER A 1103 24.94 24.98 22.08
CA SER A 1103 24.97 24.74 20.64
C SER A 1103 24.10 25.73 19.86
N TYR A 1104 22.94 26.12 20.41
CA TYR A 1104 22.11 27.16 19.82
C TYR A 1104 22.81 28.52 19.80
N THR A 1105 23.37 28.96 20.92
CA THR A 1105 24.09 30.26 21.01
C THR A 1105 25.29 30.28 20.07
N ASN A 1106 26.08 29.20 20.06
CA ASN A 1106 27.23 29.05 19.16
C ASN A 1106 26.83 29.06 17.69
N LEU A 1107 25.71 28.43 17.33
CA LEU A 1107 25.20 28.43 15.96
C LEU A 1107 24.87 29.85 15.50
N ILE A 1108 24.17 30.63 16.33
CA ILE A 1108 23.82 32.02 16.03
C ILE A 1108 25.06 32.89 15.92
N GLU A 1109 26.02 32.77 16.84
CA GLU A 1109 27.30 33.49 16.78
C GLU A 1109 28.10 33.15 15.51
N LYS A 1110 28.20 31.87 15.15
CA LYS A 1110 28.88 31.45 13.91
C LYS A 1110 28.20 32.03 12.67
N LEU A 1111 26.87 31.93 12.56
CA LEU A 1111 26.15 32.46 11.40
C LEU A 1111 26.21 33.99 11.31
N THR A 1112 26.14 34.70 12.43
CA THR A 1112 26.28 36.16 12.46
C THR A 1112 27.70 36.58 12.11
N SER A 1113 28.72 35.90 12.62
CA SER A 1113 30.12 36.18 12.25
C SER A 1113 30.36 36.00 10.74
N LEU A 1114 29.80 34.94 10.13
CA LEU A 1114 29.85 34.71 8.68
C LEU A 1114 29.06 35.76 7.90
N PHE A 1115 28.00 36.33 8.49
CA PHE A 1115 27.23 37.41 7.87
C PHE A 1115 28.00 38.74 7.86
N TYR A 1116 28.77 39.01 8.90
CA TYR A 1116 29.54 40.26 9.04
C TYR A 1116 30.97 40.19 8.48
N SER A 1117 31.51 38.99 8.21
CA SER A 1117 32.80 38.86 7.53
C SER A 1117 32.68 39.38 6.09
N ASP A 1118 33.59 40.28 5.68
CA ASP A 1118 33.75 40.83 4.31
C ASP A 1118 34.05 39.76 3.21
N THR A 1119 33.91 38.48 3.55
CA THR A 1119 33.98 37.33 2.64
C THR A 1119 32.60 36.93 2.07
N LEU A 1120 31.57 37.75 2.25
CA LEU A 1120 30.29 37.68 1.52
C LEU A 1120 30.30 38.63 0.32
#